data_AF-A0A1X1PDH3-F1
#
_entry.id   AF-A0A1X1PDH3-F1
#
_cell.length_a   1.000
_cell.length_b   1.000
_cell.length_c   1.000
_cell.angle_alpha   90.00
_cell.angle_beta   90.00
_cell.angle_gamma   90.00
#
_symmetry.space_group_name_H-M   'P 1'
#
loop_
_entity.id
_entity.type
_entity.pdbx_description
1 polymer ?
#
loop_
_entity_poly.entity_id
_entity_poly.type
_entity_poly.pdbx_seq_one_letter_code
_entity_poly.pdbx_strand_id
1 'polypeptide(L)'
;MFAWHRNKITNANDGKKPGDVPTTVMHVSDLHFGYRFDNILWKDVVRRAVSIRPDLIIVTGDVVNTPWRLAVKRAGERLIELRDRLRLETGKHHLEIFVVPGNHDTRISGLFPIQWLLPTTVLLALAAVATQWWFPFPNAPLLAKIVESALWGVAAIGMCLRLVTTSKLGRGEREQLFISHARVLDGFNVGVIPFDSASEGIRWAAGKVKRGALGAFRDVAGRFEAADESLGVFWIAAVHHHPVPLPYDAGNETMMIMTNAGKFLHELASYGVPLVLHGHKHHQHFSKLSFQTPYSTQSQIAILSASTPTESNGAGAFRHGFNVIHVNEEHQATVSVYSAQPTGETFALKKNFCIAESSEMARRRFESYLGRKGVVCQRAVFTTVIDDFGGAVIKRRFYGLESMHAPLSQVPGTFELSCHEGHVGEVTVEPLSEVVPHMTVREGERSVSKVVCSIDFEGSLLAPRMPVDLELEVQGSNLFALDMRQFEELYNDPNATVEEMIWTVPEGLAMRELQLHLKFLSRGVHPSQIRLSRAIDKGQPWRPCDEHISFVQGDSSATVTILHPQPNGRYRLTWRPPEPPPEASEILRGRSRAARERLLYATDEQKARIREWLPFLADFAGSQVFDTQQNAVVHAAVFSYEGMEKKLQIVASTYAGEDLRRRWSFGYGRGLVGATFKLNQIAGFDKTSCDDYGFTHYLRGDGMVASCASDVLEGGAYAFPLRMEDGDGRQSNEPFGVLLVSVDGWGGQLAKLEAPAGEPENPLLGQLSSFASQEILKLLESAIIPDATGEHPWIKPRHRTSSRRRARRPRKASSNFDRIFTKR
;
A
#
# COMPACT_ATOMS: atom_id res chain seq x y z
N MET A 1 23.85 9.98 18.40
CA MET A 1 25.14 9.58 17.79
C MET A 1 24.82 8.60 16.66
N PHE A 2 24.97 9.02 15.40
CA PHE A 2 24.61 8.17 14.25
C PHE A 2 25.73 7.18 13.91
N ALA A 3 25.39 5.91 13.70
CA ALA A 3 26.32 4.89 13.21
C ALA A 3 25.91 4.44 11.80
N TRP A 4 26.73 4.80 10.81
CA TRP A 4 26.50 4.50 9.39
C TRP A 4 27.20 3.18 9.02
N HIS A 5 26.45 2.07 8.98
CA HIS A 5 27.00 0.78 8.53
C HIS A 5 26.71 0.50 7.05
N ARG A 6 27.68 0.82 6.19
CA ARG A 6 27.88 0.11 4.92
C ARG A 6 28.17 -1.35 5.23
N ASN A 7 27.23 -2.26 4.95
CA ASN A 7 27.52 -3.68 4.89
C ASN A 7 27.76 -4.13 3.44
N LYS A 8 28.81 -4.96 3.29
CA LYS A 8 29.24 -5.53 2.01
C LYS A 8 28.14 -6.41 1.42
N ILE A 9 28.05 -6.40 0.09
CA ILE A 9 27.39 -7.48 -0.65
C ILE A 9 28.16 -8.77 -0.38
N THR A 10 27.58 -9.65 0.42
CA THR A 10 27.89 -11.08 0.48
C THR A 10 26.61 -11.84 0.19
N ASN A 11 26.72 -12.95 -0.54
CA ASN A 11 25.59 -13.60 -1.22
C ASN A 11 24.41 -13.90 -0.28
N ALA A 12 23.32 -13.14 -0.44
CA ALA A 12 22.08 -13.31 0.29
C ALA A 12 21.21 -14.42 -0.33
N ASN A 13 21.63 -15.66 -0.15
CA ASN A 13 20.71 -16.80 -0.12
C ASN A 13 20.60 -17.24 1.35
N ASP A 14 19.51 -16.79 1.99
CA ASP A 14 18.85 -17.28 3.21
C ASP A 14 18.31 -16.07 4.00
N GLY A 15 16.98 -15.92 4.04
CA GLY A 15 16.32 -14.79 4.73
C GLY A 15 14.95 -14.36 4.18
N LYS A 16 14.55 -14.81 2.99
CA LYS A 16 13.16 -14.64 2.52
C LYS A 16 12.24 -15.63 3.24
N LYS A 17 11.15 -15.12 3.86
CA LYS A 17 10.06 -15.97 4.36
C LYS A 17 9.27 -16.56 3.18
N PRO A 18 8.56 -17.69 3.36
CA PRO A 18 7.57 -18.16 2.37
C PRO A 18 6.53 -17.05 2.11
N GLY A 19 6.51 -16.49 0.90
CA GLY A 19 5.67 -15.33 0.55
C GLY A 19 6.28 -14.40 -0.51
N ASP A 20 7.60 -14.18 -0.46
CA ASP A 20 8.31 -13.09 -1.15
C ASP A 20 8.75 -13.37 -2.61
N VAL A 21 8.20 -14.40 -3.27
CA VAL A 21 8.59 -14.80 -4.63
C VAL A 21 7.36 -15.09 -5.49
N PRO A 22 7.15 -14.33 -6.60
CA PRO A 22 6.12 -14.64 -7.58
C PRO A 22 6.33 -16.03 -8.21
N THR A 23 5.25 -16.80 -8.31
CA THR A 23 5.29 -18.21 -8.73
C THR A 23 4.66 -18.38 -10.11
N THR A 24 5.38 -18.99 -11.06
CA THR A 24 4.84 -19.37 -12.37
C THR A 24 4.50 -20.87 -12.41
N VAL A 25 3.21 -21.19 -12.48
CA VAL A 25 2.68 -22.57 -12.53
C VAL A 25 2.23 -22.91 -13.94
N MET A 26 2.75 -23.99 -14.53
CA MET A 26 2.27 -24.52 -15.81
C MET A 26 1.25 -25.63 -15.55
N HIS A 27 0.00 -25.41 -15.97
CA HIS A 27 -1.08 -26.39 -15.85
C HIS A 27 -1.28 -27.12 -17.18
N VAL A 28 -1.06 -28.43 -17.14
CA VAL A 28 -1.17 -29.36 -18.26
C VAL A 28 -2.11 -30.49 -17.87
N SER A 29 -2.71 -31.18 -18.84
CA SER A 29 -3.62 -32.29 -18.57
C SER A 29 -3.72 -33.20 -19.78
N ASP A 30 -4.31 -34.39 -19.60
CA ASP A 30 -4.79 -35.24 -20.69
C ASP A 30 -3.68 -35.52 -21.73
N LEU A 31 -2.50 -35.93 -21.23
CA LEU A 31 -1.31 -36.15 -22.05
C LEU A 31 -1.44 -37.38 -22.96
N HIS A 32 -2.15 -38.42 -22.50
CA HIS A 32 -2.41 -39.67 -23.23
C HIS A 32 -1.17 -40.32 -23.86
N PHE A 33 -0.05 -40.40 -23.13
CA PHE A 33 1.14 -41.14 -23.59
C PHE A 33 0.76 -42.57 -24.00
N GLY A 34 1.02 -42.91 -25.26
CA GLY A 34 0.66 -44.19 -25.87
C GLY A 34 0.03 -44.04 -27.25
N TYR A 35 -1.12 -44.68 -27.45
CA TYR A 35 -1.90 -44.59 -28.68
C TYR A 35 -2.41 -43.14 -28.89
N ARG A 36 -2.27 -42.62 -30.11
CA ARG A 36 -2.61 -41.23 -30.52
C ARG A 36 -1.82 -40.10 -29.84
N PHE A 37 -0.67 -40.41 -29.25
CA PHE A 37 0.25 -39.40 -28.71
C PHE A 37 1.04 -38.67 -29.80
N ASP A 38 0.88 -37.35 -29.90
CA ASP A 38 1.64 -36.50 -30.81
C ASP A 38 2.99 -36.07 -30.22
N ASN A 39 4.08 -36.59 -30.80
CA ASN A 39 5.45 -36.27 -30.38
C ASN A 39 5.96 -34.90 -30.93
N ILE A 40 5.32 -34.32 -31.94
CA ILE A 40 5.63 -32.98 -32.47
C ILE A 40 5.06 -31.93 -31.50
N LEU A 41 3.78 -32.04 -31.13
CA LEU A 41 3.16 -31.17 -30.14
C LEU A 41 3.87 -31.28 -28.79
N TRP A 42 4.22 -32.49 -28.33
CA TRP A 42 5.01 -32.66 -27.10
C TRP A 42 6.34 -31.89 -27.15
N LYS A 43 7.09 -31.97 -28.27
CA LYS A 43 8.35 -31.21 -28.43
C LYS A 43 8.12 -29.70 -28.34
N ASP A 44 6.99 -29.19 -28.85
CA ASP A 44 6.66 -27.78 -28.71
C ASP A 44 6.21 -27.40 -27.29
N VAL A 45 5.47 -28.27 -26.58
CA VAL A 45 5.21 -28.10 -25.13
C VAL A 45 6.51 -27.98 -24.35
N VAL A 46 7.49 -28.85 -24.59
CA VAL A 46 8.81 -28.76 -23.93
C VAL A 46 9.53 -27.45 -24.30
N ARG A 47 9.53 -27.07 -25.59
CA ARG A 47 10.12 -25.79 -26.05
C ARG A 47 9.46 -24.59 -25.37
N ARG A 48 8.14 -24.58 -25.24
CA ARG A 48 7.40 -23.51 -24.56
C ARG A 48 7.68 -23.52 -23.06
N ALA A 49 7.74 -24.67 -22.41
CA ALA A 49 8.09 -24.76 -20.99
C ALA A 49 9.47 -24.16 -20.70
N VAL A 50 10.47 -24.39 -21.56
CA VAL A 50 11.80 -23.75 -21.46
C VAL A 50 11.69 -22.22 -21.55
N SER A 51 10.87 -21.70 -22.48
CA SER A 51 10.65 -20.26 -22.64
C SER A 51 9.82 -19.62 -21.52
N ILE A 52 8.88 -20.38 -20.92
CA ILE A 52 8.00 -19.95 -19.83
C ILE A 52 8.75 -19.95 -18.49
N ARG A 53 9.73 -20.85 -18.33
CA ARG A 53 10.51 -21.07 -17.10
C ARG A 53 9.61 -21.25 -15.86
N PRO A 54 8.70 -22.24 -15.83
CA PRO A 54 7.82 -22.47 -14.69
C PRO A 54 8.62 -22.82 -13.42
N ASP A 55 8.05 -22.50 -12.26
CA ASP A 55 8.50 -22.96 -10.94
C ASP A 55 7.85 -24.30 -10.56
N LEU A 56 6.70 -24.58 -11.16
CA LEU A 56 5.90 -25.77 -10.91
C LEU A 56 5.17 -26.19 -12.19
N ILE A 57 5.08 -27.50 -12.43
CA ILE A 57 4.15 -28.06 -13.42
C ILE A 57 3.11 -28.91 -12.68
N ILE A 58 1.83 -28.67 -12.95
CA ILE A 58 0.71 -29.48 -12.44
C ILE A 58 0.08 -30.22 -13.61
N VAL A 59 0.03 -31.56 -13.53
CA VAL A 59 -0.59 -32.45 -14.51
C VAL A 59 -1.89 -33.01 -13.95
N THR A 60 -3.04 -32.56 -14.47
CA THR A 60 -4.37 -32.94 -13.97
C THR A 60 -4.92 -34.25 -14.57
N GLY A 61 -4.11 -35.30 -14.59
CA GLY A 61 -4.51 -36.67 -14.96
C GLY A 61 -4.51 -36.98 -16.46
N ASP A 62 -4.86 -38.24 -16.74
CA ASP A 62 -4.77 -38.91 -18.04
C ASP A 62 -3.38 -38.79 -18.65
N VAL A 63 -2.40 -39.20 -17.85
CA VAL A 63 -0.98 -39.23 -18.23
C VAL A 63 -0.76 -40.27 -19.33
N VAL A 64 -1.36 -41.46 -19.21
CA VAL A 64 -1.29 -42.52 -20.22
C VAL A 64 -2.66 -42.81 -20.82
N ASN A 65 -2.70 -43.22 -22.09
CA ASN A 65 -3.97 -43.57 -22.74
C ASN A 65 -4.58 -44.90 -22.22
N THR A 66 -3.76 -45.80 -21.68
CA THR A 66 -4.19 -47.03 -21.02
C THR A 66 -3.07 -47.48 -20.06
N PRO A 67 -3.36 -48.02 -18.86
CA PRO A 67 -2.38 -48.16 -17.79
C PRO A 67 -1.53 -49.44 -17.90
N TRP A 68 -0.99 -49.67 -19.10
CA TRP A 68 0.02 -50.69 -19.38
C TRP A 68 1.29 -50.38 -18.60
N ARG A 69 1.89 -51.38 -17.95
CA ARG A 69 3.12 -51.21 -17.14
C ARG A 69 4.25 -50.48 -17.86
N LEU A 70 4.43 -50.76 -19.16
CA LEU A 70 5.46 -50.13 -19.99
C LEU A 70 5.11 -48.70 -20.39
N ALA A 71 3.82 -48.39 -20.61
CA ALA A 71 3.37 -47.03 -20.91
C ALA A 71 3.54 -46.12 -19.68
N VAL A 72 3.08 -46.58 -18.50
CA VAL A 72 3.24 -45.87 -17.21
C VAL A 72 4.72 -45.69 -16.84
N LYS A 73 5.60 -46.64 -17.22
CA LYS A 73 7.05 -46.48 -17.07
C LYS A 73 7.58 -45.35 -17.97
N ARG A 74 7.38 -45.45 -19.29
CA ARG A 74 7.87 -44.47 -20.28
C ARG A 74 7.31 -43.06 -20.08
N ALA A 75 6.05 -42.94 -19.67
CA ALA A 75 5.43 -41.65 -19.37
C ALA A 75 6.09 -40.96 -18.17
N GLY A 76 6.34 -41.70 -17.09
CA GLY A 76 7.05 -41.17 -15.92
C GLY A 76 8.50 -40.82 -16.23
N GLU A 77 9.19 -41.62 -17.05
CA GLU A 77 10.54 -41.31 -17.56
C GLU A 77 10.55 -39.99 -18.34
N ARG A 78 9.62 -39.79 -19.28
CA ARG A 78 9.48 -38.53 -20.04
C ARG A 78 9.16 -37.31 -19.19
N LEU A 79 8.43 -37.47 -18.08
CA LEU A 79 8.16 -36.39 -17.13
C LEU A 79 9.39 -36.05 -16.27
N ILE A 80 10.16 -37.06 -15.86
CA ILE A 80 11.45 -36.86 -15.17
C ILE A 80 12.45 -36.16 -16.11
N GLU A 81 12.59 -36.64 -17.35
CA GLU A 81 13.38 -35.99 -18.39
C GLU A 81 12.98 -34.52 -18.60
N LEU A 82 11.68 -34.22 -18.63
CA LEU A 82 11.18 -32.84 -18.74
C LEU A 82 11.58 -32.00 -17.52
N ARG A 83 11.36 -32.49 -16.30
CA ARG A 83 11.72 -31.79 -15.05
C ARG A 83 13.21 -31.47 -15.03
N ASP A 84 14.05 -32.48 -15.25
CA ASP A 84 15.50 -32.37 -15.09
C ASP A 84 16.11 -31.51 -16.20
N ARG A 85 15.57 -31.60 -17.43
CA ARG A 85 15.89 -30.69 -18.52
C ARG A 85 15.54 -29.24 -18.21
N LEU A 86 14.34 -28.98 -17.66
CA LEU A 86 13.94 -27.61 -17.31
C LEU A 86 14.76 -27.06 -16.15
N ARG A 87 15.08 -27.87 -15.12
CA ARG A 87 16.01 -27.50 -14.05
C ARG A 87 17.35 -27.02 -14.61
N LEU A 88 17.90 -27.75 -15.58
CA LEU A 88 19.16 -27.42 -16.24
C LEU A 88 19.06 -26.18 -17.15
N GLU A 89 18.13 -26.16 -18.12
CA GLU A 89 18.05 -25.09 -19.12
C GLU A 89 17.52 -23.76 -18.56
N THR A 90 16.77 -23.79 -17.46
CA THR A 90 16.19 -22.57 -16.85
C THR A 90 16.88 -22.13 -15.56
N GLY A 91 17.80 -22.93 -15.02
CA GLY A 91 18.46 -22.70 -13.73
C GLY A 91 17.55 -22.82 -12.50
N LYS A 92 16.27 -23.18 -12.68
CA LYS A 92 15.29 -23.36 -11.60
C LYS A 92 15.42 -24.76 -10.99
N HIS A 93 16.46 -24.99 -10.19
CA HIS A 93 16.74 -26.30 -9.58
C HIS A 93 15.61 -26.80 -8.65
N HIS A 94 14.78 -25.89 -8.11
CA HIS A 94 13.60 -26.19 -7.30
C HIS A 94 12.39 -26.71 -8.07
N LEU A 95 12.38 -26.62 -9.41
CA LEU A 95 11.21 -26.92 -10.25
C LEU A 95 10.73 -28.35 -10.01
N GLU A 96 9.46 -28.53 -9.65
CA GLU A 96 8.82 -29.84 -9.51
C GLU A 96 7.68 -30.07 -10.51
N ILE A 97 7.34 -31.35 -10.72
CA ILE A 97 6.18 -31.77 -11.50
C ILE A 97 5.26 -32.61 -10.62
N PHE A 98 4.06 -32.09 -10.37
CA PHE A 98 3.03 -32.74 -9.56
C PHE A 98 1.91 -33.29 -10.43
N VAL A 99 1.50 -34.53 -10.17
CA VAL A 99 0.58 -35.30 -10.99
C VAL A 99 -0.54 -35.86 -10.12
N VAL A 100 -1.80 -35.66 -10.54
CA VAL A 100 -2.96 -36.39 -10.01
C VAL A 100 -3.45 -37.41 -11.05
N PRO A 101 -4.03 -38.56 -10.67
CA PRO A 101 -4.44 -39.60 -11.62
C PRO A 101 -5.76 -39.26 -12.34
N GLY A 102 -5.84 -39.62 -13.62
CA GLY A 102 -7.08 -39.62 -14.42
C GLY A 102 -7.70 -41.02 -14.60
N ASN A 103 -8.82 -41.08 -15.32
CA ASN A 103 -9.52 -42.35 -15.54
C ASN A 103 -8.74 -43.28 -16.48
N HIS A 104 -7.99 -42.79 -17.47
CA HIS A 104 -7.12 -43.64 -18.29
C HIS A 104 -5.86 -44.12 -17.56
N ASP A 105 -5.47 -43.46 -16.46
CA ASP A 105 -4.39 -43.93 -15.58
C ASP A 105 -4.82 -45.08 -14.64
N THR A 106 -6.14 -45.25 -14.41
CA THR A 106 -6.69 -46.16 -13.39
C THR A 106 -7.68 -47.20 -13.95
N ARG A 107 -8.13 -47.03 -15.20
CA ARG A 107 -9.14 -47.84 -15.88
C ARG A 107 -8.67 -48.24 -17.28
N ILE A 108 -8.97 -49.46 -17.71
CA ILE A 108 -8.73 -49.89 -19.10
C ILE A 108 -9.61 -49.04 -20.02
N SER A 109 -8.97 -48.43 -21.02
CA SER A 109 -9.60 -47.51 -21.98
C SER A 109 -10.41 -46.39 -21.32
N GLY A 110 -10.04 -45.98 -20.10
CA GLY A 110 -10.76 -44.96 -19.32
C GLY A 110 -12.08 -45.42 -18.69
N LEU A 111 -12.50 -46.69 -18.88
CA LEU A 111 -13.85 -47.16 -18.52
C LEU A 111 -13.87 -48.24 -17.42
N PHE A 112 -13.08 -49.30 -17.55
CA PHE A 112 -13.15 -50.45 -16.62
C PHE A 112 -12.00 -50.42 -15.59
N PRO A 113 -12.25 -50.22 -14.28
CA PRO A 113 -11.15 -50.01 -13.33
C PRO A 113 -10.30 -51.26 -13.10
N ILE A 114 -8.96 -51.11 -13.16
CA ILE A 114 -7.98 -52.23 -13.08
C ILE A 114 -8.20 -53.10 -11.84
N GLN A 115 -8.58 -52.48 -10.72
CA GLN A 115 -8.79 -53.17 -9.44
C GLN A 115 -9.89 -54.23 -9.49
N TRP A 116 -10.86 -54.11 -10.40
CA TRP A 116 -11.92 -55.10 -10.60
C TRP A 116 -11.50 -56.29 -11.45
N LEU A 117 -10.42 -56.21 -12.24
CA LEU A 117 -10.00 -57.28 -13.15
C LEU A 117 -9.77 -58.62 -12.43
N LEU A 118 -9.13 -58.60 -11.25
CA LEU A 118 -8.87 -59.83 -10.50
C LEU A 118 -10.16 -60.39 -9.87
N PRO A 119 -10.99 -59.61 -9.13
CA PRO A 119 -12.31 -60.05 -8.69
C PRO A 119 -13.20 -60.60 -9.80
N THR A 120 -13.31 -59.94 -10.96
CA THR A 120 -14.15 -60.43 -12.07
C THR A 120 -13.55 -61.67 -12.73
N THR A 121 -12.23 -61.76 -12.89
CA THR A 121 -11.55 -62.97 -13.37
C THR A 121 -11.83 -64.17 -12.46
N VAL A 122 -11.71 -64.00 -11.14
CA VAL A 122 -12.00 -65.06 -10.17
C VAL A 122 -13.48 -65.44 -10.20
N LEU A 123 -14.40 -64.47 -10.27
CA LEU A 123 -15.84 -64.73 -10.39
C LEU A 123 -16.19 -65.53 -11.66
N LEU A 124 -15.60 -65.19 -12.80
CA LEU A 124 -15.80 -65.88 -14.08
C LEU A 124 -15.22 -67.31 -14.05
N ALA A 125 -14.03 -67.50 -13.44
CA ALA A 125 -13.45 -68.82 -13.25
C ALA A 125 -14.30 -69.70 -12.31
N LEU A 126 -14.82 -69.14 -11.21
CA LEU A 126 -15.75 -69.83 -10.32
C LEU A 126 -17.07 -70.18 -11.02
N ALA A 127 -17.58 -69.30 -11.88
CA ALA A 127 -18.76 -69.58 -12.70
C ALA A 127 -18.49 -70.69 -13.74
N ALA A 128 -17.29 -70.75 -14.32
CA ALA A 128 -16.88 -71.84 -15.22
C ALA A 128 -16.85 -73.18 -14.47
N VAL A 129 -16.20 -73.23 -13.30
CA VAL A 129 -16.17 -74.42 -12.42
C VAL A 129 -17.58 -74.84 -11.99
N ALA A 130 -18.46 -73.89 -11.64
CA ALA A 130 -19.85 -74.19 -11.30
C ALA A 130 -20.65 -74.75 -12.50
N THR A 131 -20.39 -74.25 -13.71
CA THR A 131 -20.99 -74.76 -14.95
C THR A 131 -20.52 -76.20 -15.22
N GLN A 132 -19.22 -76.47 -15.05
CA GLN A 132 -18.62 -77.79 -15.20
C GLN A 132 -19.15 -78.79 -14.15
N TRP A 133 -19.40 -78.32 -12.91
CA TRP A 133 -19.99 -79.13 -11.84
C TRP A 133 -21.44 -79.51 -12.12
N TRP A 134 -22.24 -78.57 -12.65
CA TRP A 134 -23.64 -78.82 -13.01
C TRP A 134 -23.81 -79.67 -14.28
N PHE A 135 -22.86 -79.57 -15.21
CA PHE A 135 -22.85 -80.27 -16.49
C PHE A 135 -21.51 -80.97 -16.72
N PRO A 136 -21.25 -82.14 -16.09
CA PRO A 136 -19.99 -82.83 -16.23
C PRO A 136 -19.75 -83.39 -17.65
N PHE A 137 -18.50 -83.30 -18.10
CA PHE A 137 -18.03 -83.92 -19.34
C PHE A 137 -18.05 -85.47 -19.24
N PRO A 138 -18.30 -86.22 -20.33
CA PRO A 138 -18.52 -85.76 -21.71
C PRO A 138 -19.97 -85.36 -22.05
N ASN A 139 -20.93 -85.63 -21.17
CA ASN A 139 -22.36 -85.60 -21.48
C ASN A 139 -23.01 -84.20 -21.44
N ALA A 140 -22.25 -83.16 -21.10
CA ALA A 140 -22.73 -81.78 -21.09
C ALA A 140 -23.31 -81.34 -22.45
N PRO A 141 -24.44 -80.59 -22.48
CA PRO A 141 -24.99 -80.06 -23.72
C PRO A 141 -24.03 -79.06 -24.37
N LEU A 142 -24.06 -78.96 -25.70
CA LEU A 142 -23.14 -78.09 -26.47
C LEU A 142 -23.11 -76.65 -25.96
N LEU A 143 -24.26 -76.09 -25.59
CA LEU A 143 -24.38 -74.75 -25.03
C LEU A 143 -23.59 -74.58 -23.71
N ALA A 144 -23.63 -75.56 -22.80
CA ALA A 144 -22.88 -75.50 -21.56
C ALA A 144 -21.36 -75.52 -21.83
N LYS A 145 -20.91 -76.34 -22.77
CA LYS A 145 -19.50 -76.39 -23.21
C LYS A 145 -19.03 -75.07 -23.82
N ILE A 146 -19.88 -74.41 -24.60
CA ILE A 146 -19.60 -73.07 -25.17
C ILE A 146 -19.52 -72.02 -24.05
N VAL A 147 -20.47 -72.03 -23.11
CA VAL A 147 -20.50 -71.08 -21.98
C VAL A 147 -19.28 -71.27 -21.07
N GLU A 148 -18.95 -72.51 -20.68
CA GLU A 148 -17.75 -72.83 -19.89
C GLU A 148 -16.47 -72.34 -20.59
N SER A 149 -16.32 -72.64 -21.89
CA SER A 149 -15.16 -72.20 -22.68
C SER A 149 -15.07 -70.68 -22.79
N ALA A 150 -16.21 -69.99 -22.93
CA ALA A 150 -16.27 -68.53 -22.97
C ALA A 150 -15.90 -67.92 -21.61
N LEU A 151 -16.39 -68.47 -20.49
CA LEU A 151 -16.07 -68.03 -19.14
C LEU A 151 -14.57 -68.18 -18.84
N TRP A 152 -13.97 -69.34 -19.17
CA TRP A 152 -12.53 -69.55 -19.07
C TRP A 152 -11.75 -68.61 -19.99
N GLY A 153 -12.21 -68.38 -21.23
CA GLY A 153 -11.58 -67.45 -22.17
C GLY A 153 -11.56 -66.01 -21.64
N VAL A 154 -12.68 -65.50 -21.13
CA VAL A 154 -12.76 -64.15 -20.56
C VAL A 154 -11.96 -64.05 -19.25
N ALA A 155 -11.96 -65.08 -18.41
CA ALA A 155 -11.11 -65.15 -17.21
C ALA A 155 -9.62 -65.12 -17.56
N ALA A 156 -9.18 -65.87 -18.58
CA ALA A 156 -7.80 -65.86 -19.05
C ALA A 156 -7.40 -64.48 -19.59
N ILE A 157 -8.26 -63.84 -20.39
CA ILE A 157 -8.05 -62.46 -20.87
C ILE A 157 -7.97 -61.48 -19.69
N GLY A 158 -8.87 -61.58 -18.71
CA GLY A 158 -8.87 -60.76 -17.50
C GLY A 158 -7.59 -60.90 -16.67
N MET A 159 -7.08 -62.14 -16.50
CA MET A 159 -5.79 -62.40 -15.85
C MET A 159 -4.63 -61.79 -16.64
N CYS A 160 -4.57 -62.00 -17.95
CA CYS A 160 -3.54 -61.42 -18.82
C CYS A 160 -3.55 -59.88 -18.73
N LEU A 161 -4.71 -59.24 -18.84
CA LEU A 161 -4.88 -57.79 -18.67
C LEU A 161 -4.42 -57.34 -17.27
N ARG A 162 -4.76 -58.07 -16.21
CA ARG A 162 -4.34 -57.77 -14.84
C ARG A 162 -2.82 -57.88 -14.65
N LEU A 163 -2.17 -58.80 -15.36
CA LEU A 163 -0.72 -58.97 -15.35
C LEU A 163 0.00 -57.83 -16.07
N VAL A 164 -0.48 -57.39 -17.24
CA VAL A 164 0.19 -56.34 -18.04
C VAL A 164 -0.16 -54.89 -17.63
N THR A 165 -1.25 -54.68 -16.87
CA THR A 165 -1.64 -53.38 -16.31
C THR A 165 -1.09 -53.13 -14.90
N THR A 166 -1.11 -51.87 -14.46
CA THR A 166 -0.72 -51.48 -13.10
C THR A 166 -1.60 -50.36 -12.55
N SER A 167 -2.03 -50.49 -11.29
CA SER A 167 -2.59 -49.38 -10.51
C SER A 167 -1.54 -48.59 -9.74
N LYS A 168 -0.28 -49.08 -9.69
CA LYS A 168 0.86 -48.36 -9.12
C LYS A 168 1.46 -47.46 -10.19
N LEU A 169 1.08 -46.18 -10.17
CA LEU A 169 1.56 -45.14 -11.07
C LEU A 169 2.96 -44.63 -10.63
N GLY A 170 3.10 -44.30 -9.35
CA GLY A 170 4.40 -44.09 -8.69
C GLY A 170 5.09 -45.42 -8.33
N ARG A 171 6.38 -45.54 -8.67
CA ARG A 171 7.31 -46.55 -8.13
C ARG A 171 8.75 -46.16 -8.47
N GLY A 172 9.61 -46.05 -7.46
CA GLY A 172 10.93 -45.41 -7.59
C GLY A 172 10.78 -43.89 -7.66
N GLU A 173 11.67 -43.19 -8.37
CA GLU A 173 11.64 -41.72 -8.50
C GLU A 173 10.29 -41.15 -8.96
N ARG A 174 9.54 -41.91 -9.78
CA ARG A 174 8.17 -41.54 -10.22
C ARG A 174 7.18 -41.37 -9.07
N GLU A 175 7.45 -41.89 -7.89
CA GLU A 175 6.63 -41.68 -6.69
C GLU A 175 6.68 -40.23 -6.18
N GLN A 176 7.72 -39.47 -6.55
CA GLN A 176 7.81 -38.04 -6.27
C GLN A 176 6.86 -37.20 -7.16
N LEU A 177 6.53 -37.70 -8.37
CA LEU A 177 5.60 -37.04 -9.29
C LEU A 177 4.15 -37.12 -8.82
N PHE A 178 3.72 -38.31 -8.38
CA PHE A 178 2.32 -38.58 -8.01
C PHE A 178 2.06 -38.18 -6.56
N ILE A 179 1.61 -36.95 -6.36
CA ILE A 179 1.30 -36.42 -5.03
C ILE A 179 -0.06 -36.91 -4.52
N SER A 180 -0.08 -37.37 -3.27
CA SER A 180 -1.25 -37.92 -2.56
C SER A 180 -1.68 -37.11 -1.34
N HIS A 181 -0.91 -36.07 -1.00
CA HIS A 181 -1.11 -35.18 0.15
C HIS A 181 -0.80 -33.75 -0.28
N ALA A 182 -1.37 -32.77 0.43
CA ALA A 182 -1.10 -31.36 0.15
C ALA A 182 0.39 -31.03 0.35
N ARG A 183 0.95 -30.16 -0.51
CA ARG A 183 2.34 -29.69 -0.45
C ARG A 183 2.40 -28.19 -0.75
N VAL A 184 3.24 -27.47 -0.01
CA VAL A 184 3.70 -26.12 -0.37
C VAL A 184 5.05 -26.28 -1.08
N LEU A 185 5.37 -25.40 -2.03
CA LEU A 185 6.72 -25.37 -2.60
C LEU A 185 7.65 -24.55 -1.69
N ASP A 186 8.79 -25.13 -1.31
CA ASP A 186 9.74 -24.49 -0.40
C ASP A 186 10.21 -23.13 -0.94
N GLY A 187 9.96 -22.05 -0.18
CA GLY A 187 10.30 -20.68 -0.56
C GLY A 187 9.28 -19.98 -1.48
N PHE A 188 8.20 -20.64 -1.90
CA PHE A 188 7.16 -20.07 -2.75
C PHE A 188 5.84 -19.85 -2.01
N ASN A 189 5.01 -18.97 -2.56
CA ASN A 189 3.70 -18.61 -2.00
C ASN A 189 2.54 -19.45 -2.56
N VAL A 190 2.82 -20.63 -3.14
CA VAL A 190 1.81 -21.51 -3.76
C VAL A 190 1.86 -22.90 -3.14
N GLY A 191 0.68 -23.45 -2.82
CA GLY A 191 0.49 -24.81 -2.36
C GLY A 191 -0.47 -25.58 -3.26
N VAL A 192 -0.26 -26.89 -3.42
CA VAL A 192 -1.11 -27.79 -4.21
C VAL A 192 -1.78 -28.82 -3.32
N ILE A 193 -3.08 -29.02 -3.53
CA ILE A 193 -3.92 -30.01 -2.85
C ILE A 193 -4.36 -31.05 -3.88
N PRO A 194 -3.80 -32.26 -3.90
CA PRO A 194 -4.15 -33.28 -4.88
C PRO A 194 -5.42 -34.04 -4.50
N PHE A 195 -6.32 -34.22 -5.46
CA PHE A 195 -7.54 -35.00 -5.31
C PHE A 195 -7.64 -36.09 -6.36
N ASP A 196 -7.43 -37.34 -5.92
CA ASP A 196 -7.78 -38.52 -6.71
C ASP A 196 -9.31 -38.59 -6.85
N SER A 197 -9.76 -38.41 -8.09
CA SER A 197 -11.17 -38.56 -8.51
C SER A 197 -11.39 -39.80 -9.37
N ALA A 198 -10.35 -40.57 -9.67
CA ALA A 198 -10.35 -41.60 -10.70
C ALA A 198 -10.33 -43.04 -10.16
N SER A 199 -9.60 -43.28 -9.07
CA SER A 199 -9.51 -44.60 -8.43
C SER A 199 -10.82 -45.06 -7.76
N GLU A 200 -11.77 -44.14 -7.56
CA GLU A 200 -13.06 -44.38 -6.92
C GLU A 200 -14.24 -44.25 -7.89
N GLY A 201 -15.28 -45.05 -7.62
CA GLY A 201 -16.48 -45.12 -8.44
C GLY A 201 -16.51 -46.32 -9.40
N ILE A 202 -17.72 -46.72 -9.77
CA ILE A 202 -18.01 -47.85 -10.68
C ILE A 202 -18.58 -47.34 -12.03
N ARG A 203 -18.97 -46.07 -12.11
CA ARG A 203 -19.58 -45.47 -13.32
C ARG A 203 -18.52 -45.06 -14.34
N TRP A 204 -18.22 -45.97 -15.28
CA TRP A 204 -17.64 -45.69 -16.61
C TRP A 204 -16.53 -44.62 -16.64
N ALA A 205 -16.84 -43.40 -17.09
CA ALA A 205 -15.92 -42.27 -17.17
C ALA A 205 -16.12 -41.21 -16.06
N ALA A 206 -17.11 -41.37 -15.18
CA ALA A 206 -17.36 -40.42 -14.10
C ALA A 206 -16.39 -40.62 -12.92
N GLY A 207 -16.04 -39.50 -12.28
CA GLY A 207 -15.16 -39.47 -11.11
C GLY A 207 -15.88 -39.32 -9.77
N LYS A 208 -15.12 -39.52 -8.69
CA LYS A 208 -15.55 -39.29 -7.31
C LYS A 208 -14.36 -39.05 -6.38
N VAL A 209 -14.36 -37.96 -5.62
CA VAL A 209 -13.36 -37.70 -4.56
C VAL A 209 -13.77 -38.39 -3.26
N LYS A 210 -12.82 -39.02 -2.55
CA LYS A 210 -13.07 -39.67 -1.23
C LYS A 210 -13.48 -38.65 -0.18
N ARG A 211 -14.47 -38.99 0.66
CA ARG A 211 -14.88 -38.16 1.82
C ARG A 211 -13.70 -37.79 2.75
N GLY A 212 -12.75 -38.70 2.94
CA GLY A 212 -11.58 -38.46 3.80
C GLY A 212 -10.50 -37.55 3.22
N ALA A 213 -10.48 -37.31 1.89
CA ALA A 213 -9.42 -36.53 1.25
C ALA A 213 -9.41 -35.06 1.72
N LEU A 214 -10.59 -34.48 1.97
CA LEU A 214 -10.73 -33.11 2.46
C LEU A 214 -10.38 -33.00 3.97
N GLY A 215 -10.55 -34.09 4.74
CA GLY A 215 -10.04 -34.17 6.12
C GLY A 215 -8.52 -34.14 6.19
N ALA A 216 -7.84 -34.88 5.31
CA ALA A 216 -6.37 -34.84 5.22
C ALA A 216 -5.84 -33.45 4.82
N PHE A 217 -6.57 -32.71 3.98
CA PHE A 217 -6.24 -31.30 3.72
C PHE A 217 -6.44 -30.42 4.96
N ARG A 218 -7.56 -30.54 5.68
CA ARG A 218 -7.81 -29.79 6.93
C ARG A 218 -6.69 -29.99 7.95
N ASP A 219 -6.19 -31.22 8.09
CA ASP A 219 -5.13 -31.54 9.05
C ASP A 219 -3.75 -30.99 8.62
N VAL A 220 -3.55 -30.65 7.34
CA VAL A 220 -2.38 -29.94 6.82
C VAL A 220 -2.57 -28.42 6.93
N ALA A 221 -3.73 -27.90 6.50
CA ALA A 221 -4.10 -26.49 6.64
C ALA A 221 -3.97 -26.05 8.10
N GLY A 222 -4.54 -26.81 9.04
CA GLY A 222 -4.44 -26.55 10.48
C GLY A 222 -3.02 -26.46 11.05
N ARG A 223 -2.03 -27.13 10.42
CA ARG A 223 -0.61 -26.99 10.80
C ARG A 223 -0.02 -25.66 10.33
N PHE A 224 -0.29 -25.26 9.09
CA PHE A 224 0.10 -23.95 8.57
C PHE A 224 -0.71 -22.80 9.21
N GLU A 225 -1.91 -23.07 9.74
CA GLU A 225 -2.69 -22.13 10.56
C GLU A 225 -2.08 -21.96 11.95
N ALA A 226 -1.69 -23.05 12.62
CA ALA A 226 -1.01 -23.00 13.92
C ALA A 226 0.38 -22.33 13.87
N ALA A 227 1.03 -22.30 12.69
CA ALA A 227 2.30 -21.63 12.45
C ALA A 227 2.17 -20.16 11.98
N ASP A 228 0.95 -19.65 11.80
CA ASP A 228 0.59 -18.37 11.15
C ASP A 228 1.04 -18.19 9.68
N GLU A 229 1.76 -19.15 9.10
CA GLU A 229 2.25 -19.16 7.70
C GLU A 229 1.14 -19.31 6.64
N SER A 230 0.01 -19.92 6.99
CA SER A 230 -1.13 -20.19 6.09
C SER A 230 -1.73 -18.96 5.40
N LEU A 231 -1.64 -17.77 6.01
CA LEU A 231 -2.10 -16.51 5.39
C LEU A 231 -1.26 -16.09 4.18
N GLY A 232 -0.08 -16.71 3.99
CA GLY A 232 0.86 -16.48 2.90
C GLY A 232 0.77 -17.45 1.72
N VAL A 233 -0.17 -18.41 1.69
CA VAL A 233 -0.22 -19.47 0.66
C VAL A 233 -1.47 -19.40 -0.24
N PHE A 234 -1.26 -19.24 -1.55
CA PHE A 234 -2.28 -19.42 -2.58
C PHE A 234 -2.47 -20.92 -2.87
N TRP A 235 -3.56 -21.50 -2.39
CA TRP A 235 -3.87 -22.92 -2.54
C TRP A 235 -4.52 -23.25 -3.89
N ILE A 236 -4.01 -24.30 -4.55
CA ILE A 236 -4.48 -24.83 -5.82
C ILE A 236 -4.96 -26.27 -5.62
N ALA A 237 -6.26 -26.51 -5.72
CA ALA A 237 -6.80 -27.87 -5.75
C ALA A 237 -6.63 -28.48 -7.15
N ALA A 238 -5.95 -29.62 -7.25
CA ALA A 238 -5.77 -30.35 -8.51
C ALA A 238 -6.65 -31.61 -8.53
N VAL A 239 -7.53 -31.74 -9.52
CA VAL A 239 -8.44 -32.90 -9.68
C VAL A 239 -8.60 -33.21 -11.16
N HIS A 240 -8.67 -34.48 -11.57
CA HIS A 240 -8.81 -34.80 -13.00
C HIS A 240 -10.23 -34.50 -13.54
N HIS A 241 -11.26 -35.09 -12.94
CA HIS A 241 -12.63 -34.99 -13.46
C HIS A 241 -13.23 -33.60 -13.22
N HIS A 242 -13.83 -33.02 -14.26
CA HIS A 242 -14.53 -31.73 -14.20
C HIS A 242 -15.59 -31.66 -13.07
N PRO A 243 -15.54 -30.63 -12.20
CA PRO A 243 -16.49 -30.42 -11.12
C PRO A 243 -17.65 -29.49 -11.52
N VAL A 244 -17.67 -28.98 -12.75
CA VAL A 244 -18.76 -28.16 -13.30
C VAL A 244 -19.09 -28.62 -14.72
N PRO A 245 -20.36 -28.50 -15.14
CA PRO A 245 -20.74 -28.58 -16.55
C PRO A 245 -19.86 -27.71 -17.45
N LEU A 246 -19.55 -28.18 -18.66
CA LEU A 246 -18.88 -27.41 -19.70
C LEU A 246 -19.86 -27.13 -20.84
N PRO A 247 -19.97 -25.88 -21.33
CA PRO A 247 -21.04 -25.45 -22.24
C PRO A 247 -20.98 -26.03 -23.67
N TYR A 248 -20.15 -27.05 -23.91
CA TYR A 248 -19.85 -27.63 -25.21
C TYR A 248 -20.27 -29.11 -25.36
N ASP A 249 -20.64 -29.81 -24.28
CA ASP A 249 -21.02 -31.25 -24.33
C ASP A 249 -22.21 -31.59 -23.40
N ALA A 250 -23.38 -31.04 -23.73
CA ALA A 250 -24.63 -31.31 -23.01
C ALA A 250 -25.16 -32.75 -23.19
N GLY A 251 -24.71 -33.48 -24.22
CA GLY A 251 -25.26 -34.79 -24.57
C GLY A 251 -24.78 -35.93 -23.68
N ASN A 252 -23.51 -35.90 -23.25
CA ASN A 252 -22.87 -36.99 -22.51
C ASN A 252 -22.48 -36.61 -21.07
N GLU A 253 -22.81 -35.41 -20.63
CA GLU A 253 -22.32 -34.81 -19.38
C GLU A 253 -22.65 -35.64 -18.13
N THR A 254 -23.89 -36.15 -18.05
CA THR A 254 -24.40 -37.01 -16.95
C THR A 254 -23.55 -38.26 -16.70
N MET A 255 -22.80 -38.72 -17.71
CA MET A 255 -21.95 -39.92 -17.64
C MET A 255 -20.47 -39.63 -17.34
N MET A 256 -20.07 -38.35 -17.32
CA MET A 256 -18.67 -37.94 -17.15
C MET A 256 -18.45 -36.98 -15.96
N ILE A 257 -19.46 -36.19 -15.57
CA ILE A 257 -19.31 -35.21 -14.49
C ILE A 257 -18.98 -35.87 -13.14
N MET A 258 -18.16 -35.20 -12.32
CA MET A 258 -17.77 -35.72 -11.01
C MET A 258 -18.97 -35.83 -10.06
N THR A 259 -19.25 -37.05 -9.60
CA THR A 259 -20.49 -37.41 -8.89
C THR A 259 -20.74 -36.70 -7.56
N ASN A 260 -19.71 -36.14 -6.93
CA ASN A 260 -19.80 -35.37 -5.68
C ASN A 260 -19.28 -33.93 -5.80
N ALA A 261 -19.29 -33.37 -7.02
CA ALA A 261 -18.73 -32.06 -7.33
C ALA A 261 -19.25 -30.91 -6.45
N GLY A 262 -20.56 -30.76 -6.29
CA GLY A 262 -21.13 -29.66 -5.49
C GLY A 262 -20.64 -29.68 -4.03
N LYS A 263 -20.55 -30.87 -3.43
CA LYS A 263 -19.99 -31.03 -2.07
C LYS A 263 -18.49 -30.71 -2.02
N PHE A 264 -17.74 -31.18 -3.01
CA PHE A 264 -16.29 -30.92 -3.13
C PHE A 264 -16.00 -29.41 -3.24
N LEU A 265 -16.70 -28.70 -4.13
CA LEU A 265 -16.52 -27.26 -4.34
C LEU A 265 -16.94 -26.44 -3.11
N HIS A 266 -18.06 -26.80 -2.47
CA HIS A 266 -18.50 -26.15 -1.23
C HIS A 266 -17.47 -26.30 -0.10
N GLU A 267 -16.91 -27.50 0.11
CA GLU A 267 -15.87 -27.69 1.13
C GLU A 267 -14.60 -26.89 0.79
N LEU A 268 -14.11 -26.91 -0.45
CA LEU A 268 -12.97 -26.10 -0.87
C LEU A 268 -13.18 -24.59 -0.67
N ALA A 269 -14.36 -24.07 -1.05
CA ALA A 269 -14.71 -22.66 -0.86
C ALA A 269 -14.82 -22.29 0.63
N SER A 270 -15.31 -23.22 1.48
CA SER A 270 -15.40 -23.04 2.94
C SER A 270 -14.03 -22.95 3.63
N TYR A 271 -12.99 -23.57 3.04
CA TYR A 271 -11.59 -23.44 3.47
C TYR A 271 -10.81 -22.38 2.69
N GLY A 272 -11.50 -21.47 1.97
CA GLY A 272 -10.86 -20.34 1.30
C GLY A 272 -9.95 -20.67 0.12
N VAL A 273 -10.00 -21.90 -0.42
CA VAL A 273 -9.18 -22.31 -1.59
C VAL A 273 -9.59 -21.48 -2.82
N PRO A 274 -8.69 -20.72 -3.46
CA PRO A 274 -9.03 -19.84 -4.57
C PRO A 274 -9.23 -20.55 -5.91
N LEU A 275 -8.47 -21.62 -6.20
CA LEU A 275 -8.38 -22.21 -7.54
C LEU A 275 -8.52 -23.73 -7.55
N VAL A 276 -9.35 -24.24 -8.47
CA VAL A 276 -9.42 -25.65 -8.86
C VAL A 276 -8.91 -25.80 -10.30
N LEU A 277 -7.96 -26.71 -10.51
CA LEU A 277 -7.47 -27.12 -11.82
C LEU A 277 -8.00 -28.49 -12.19
N HIS A 278 -8.47 -28.65 -13.44
CA HIS A 278 -8.89 -29.96 -13.95
C HIS A 278 -8.69 -30.19 -15.45
N GLY A 279 -9.03 -31.41 -15.89
CA GLY A 279 -8.93 -31.89 -17.28
C GLY A 279 -10.16 -32.70 -17.70
N HIS A 280 -9.91 -33.91 -18.21
CA HIS A 280 -10.88 -34.96 -18.59
C HIS A 280 -11.71 -34.69 -19.84
N LYS A 281 -12.11 -33.44 -20.07
CA LYS A 281 -12.94 -33.04 -21.23
C LYS A 281 -12.14 -32.54 -22.43
N HIS A 282 -10.81 -32.46 -22.32
CA HIS A 282 -9.91 -32.01 -23.41
C HIS A 282 -10.28 -30.61 -23.96
N HIS A 283 -10.89 -29.75 -23.14
CA HIS A 283 -11.35 -28.41 -23.52
C HIS A 283 -10.88 -27.36 -22.50
N GLN A 284 -10.37 -26.23 -22.98
CA GLN A 284 -10.07 -25.06 -22.16
C GLN A 284 -11.35 -24.26 -21.85
N HIS A 285 -11.63 -24.09 -20.56
CA HIS A 285 -12.75 -23.33 -20.04
C HIS A 285 -12.39 -22.74 -18.67
N PHE A 286 -13.08 -21.67 -18.31
CA PHE A 286 -12.97 -21.03 -17.01
C PHE A 286 -14.37 -20.72 -16.48
N SER A 287 -14.61 -21.11 -15.24
CA SER A 287 -15.84 -20.80 -14.52
C SER A 287 -15.49 -20.24 -13.15
N LYS A 288 -16.27 -19.27 -12.66
CA LYS A 288 -16.16 -18.76 -11.30
C LYS A 288 -17.50 -18.98 -10.59
N LEU A 289 -17.48 -19.64 -9.44
CA LEU A 289 -18.68 -19.88 -8.64
C LEU A 289 -18.63 -19.06 -7.35
N SER A 290 -19.81 -18.68 -6.86
CA SER A 290 -19.99 -18.04 -5.55
C SER A 290 -20.79 -18.97 -4.64
N PHE A 291 -20.32 -19.15 -3.41
CA PHE A 291 -20.96 -19.91 -2.35
C PHE A 291 -21.25 -18.98 -1.17
N GLN A 292 -22.38 -19.17 -0.50
CA GLN A 292 -22.58 -18.63 0.85
C GLN A 292 -22.00 -19.65 1.83
N THR A 293 -21.17 -19.19 2.78
CA THR A 293 -20.60 -20.05 3.82
C THR A 293 -20.95 -19.49 5.20
N PRO A 294 -20.88 -20.27 6.29
CA PRO A 294 -21.22 -19.77 7.64
C PRO A 294 -20.40 -18.55 8.10
N TYR A 295 -19.25 -18.31 7.48
CA TYR A 295 -18.29 -17.25 7.86
C TYR A 295 -18.14 -16.15 6.79
N SER A 296 -18.70 -16.31 5.59
CA SER A 296 -18.62 -15.33 4.50
C SER A 296 -19.92 -15.27 3.71
N THR A 297 -20.40 -14.05 3.47
CA THR A 297 -21.59 -13.80 2.64
C THR A 297 -21.40 -14.19 1.18
N GLN A 298 -20.15 -14.32 0.70
CA GLN A 298 -19.83 -14.75 -0.66
C GLN A 298 -18.39 -15.29 -0.79
N SER A 299 -18.15 -16.58 -0.52
CA SER A 299 -16.88 -17.24 -0.85
C SER A 299 -16.86 -17.60 -2.34
N GLN A 300 -15.91 -17.07 -3.12
CA GLN A 300 -15.78 -17.40 -4.54
C GLN A 300 -14.75 -18.53 -4.77
N ILE A 301 -14.85 -19.24 -5.89
CA ILE A 301 -13.82 -20.20 -6.33
C ILE A 301 -13.68 -20.16 -7.85
N ALA A 302 -12.43 -20.07 -8.32
CA ALA A 302 -12.05 -20.18 -9.71
C ALA A 302 -11.89 -21.65 -10.10
N ILE A 303 -12.41 -22.03 -11.26
CA ILE A 303 -12.34 -23.40 -11.80
C ILE A 303 -11.80 -23.29 -13.22
N LEU A 304 -10.62 -23.84 -13.46
CA LEU A 304 -9.89 -23.73 -14.72
C LEU A 304 -9.63 -25.13 -15.29
N SER A 305 -10.09 -25.36 -16.51
CA SER A 305 -9.82 -26.60 -17.23
C SER A 305 -8.67 -26.42 -18.24
N ALA A 306 -7.86 -27.46 -18.40
CA ALA A 306 -6.92 -27.58 -19.49
C ALA A 306 -7.54 -28.33 -20.67
N SER A 307 -7.01 -28.05 -21.86
CA SER A 307 -7.21 -28.89 -23.06
C SER A 307 -6.17 -30.01 -23.04
N THR A 308 -6.28 -30.97 -23.98
CA THR A 308 -5.15 -31.87 -24.25
C THR A 308 -4.10 -31.14 -25.10
N PRO A 309 -2.81 -31.19 -24.74
CA PRO A 309 -1.75 -30.65 -25.58
C PRO A 309 -1.23 -31.68 -26.61
N THR A 310 -1.57 -32.97 -26.49
CA THR A 310 -0.85 -34.06 -27.20
C THR A 310 -1.72 -35.20 -27.72
N GLU A 311 -3.00 -35.28 -27.40
CA GLU A 311 -3.88 -36.36 -27.87
C GLU A 311 -4.59 -35.97 -29.18
N SER A 312 -4.31 -36.70 -30.25
CA SER A 312 -4.59 -36.25 -31.62
C SER A 312 -6.07 -36.19 -32.02
N ASN A 313 -7.00 -36.78 -31.26
CA ASN A 313 -8.40 -36.94 -31.67
C ASN A 313 -9.42 -36.28 -30.72
N GLY A 314 -9.15 -36.18 -29.41
CA GLY A 314 -10.08 -35.63 -28.42
C GLY A 314 -10.07 -34.11 -28.28
N ALA A 315 -9.17 -33.39 -28.98
CA ALA A 315 -9.33 -31.94 -29.16
C ALA A 315 -10.62 -31.60 -29.96
N GLY A 316 -11.13 -32.51 -30.78
CA GLY A 316 -12.37 -32.34 -31.54
C GLY A 316 -12.31 -31.13 -32.50
N ALA A 317 -13.35 -30.29 -32.47
CA ALA A 317 -13.37 -29.02 -33.21
C ALA A 317 -12.53 -27.90 -32.55
N PHE A 318 -11.83 -28.20 -31.45
CA PHE A 318 -11.13 -27.23 -30.61
C PHE A 318 -9.61 -27.39 -30.71
N ARG A 319 -8.89 -26.41 -30.17
CA ARG A 319 -7.43 -26.33 -30.24
C ARG A 319 -6.78 -27.16 -29.13
N HIS A 320 -5.64 -27.77 -29.42
CA HIS A 320 -4.76 -28.28 -28.37
C HIS A 320 -4.35 -27.14 -27.46
N GLY A 321 -4.17 -27.38 -26.16
CA GLY A 321 -3.84 -26.27 -25.25
C GLY A 321 -3.34 -26.68 -23.88
N PHE A 322 -2.68 -25.74 -23.21
CA PHE A 322 -2.29 -25.78 -21.81
C PHE A 322 -2.39 -24.37 -21.22
N ASN A 323 -2.34 -24.26 -19.90
CA ASN A 323 -2.48 -23.00 -19.19
C ASN A 323 -1.17 -22.64 -18.46
N VAL A 324 -0.87 -21.35 -18.33
CA VAL A 324 0.20 -20.83 -17.46
C VAL A 324 -0.45 -19.88 -16.48
N ILE A 325 -0.16 -20.04 -15.20
CA ILE A 325 -0.77 -19.28 -14.10
C ILE A 325 0.37 -18.54 -13.40
N HIS A 326 0.31 -17.22 -13.36
CA HIS A 326 1.27 -16.39 -12.62
C HIS A 326 0.60 -15.90 -11.34
N VAL A 327 1.13 -16.31 -10.19
CA VAL A 327 0.69 -15.90 -8.86
C VAL A 327 1.70 -14.89 -8.32
N ASN A 328 1.27 -13.64 -8.07
CA ASN A 328 2.14 -12.63 -7.45
C ASN A 328 2.21 -12.84 -5.92
N GLU A 329 3.10 -12.11 -5.24
CA GLU A 329 3.30 -12.15 -3.78
C GLU A 329 2.00 -11.89 -2.99
N GLU A 330 1.10 -11.09 -3.53
CA GLU A 330 -0.19 -10.69 -2.93
C GLU A 330 -1.33 -11.69 -3.23
N HIS A 331 -0.99 -12.83 -3.85
CA HIS A 331 -1.88 -13.90 -4.30
C HIS A 331 -2.83 -13.55 -5.45
N GLN A 332 -2.62 -12.43 -6.12
CA GLN A 332 -3.30 -12.17 -7.39
C GLN A 332 -2.83 -13.20 -8.42
N ALA A 333 -3.78 -13.87 -9.06
CA ALA A 333 -3.48 -14.92 -10.05
C ALA A 333 -4.00 -14.51 -11.44
N THR A 334 -3.10 -14.54 -12.42
CA THR A 334 -3.42 -14.32 -13.84
C THR A 334 -3.16 -15.58 -14.65
N VAL A 335 -4.03 -15.86 -15.62
CA VAL A 335 -3.99 -17.05 -16.48
C VAL A 335 -3.70 -16.65 -17.91
N SER A 336 -2.64 -17.22 -18.45
CA SER A 336 -2.18 -17.13 -19.84
C SER A 336 -2.50 -18.46 -20.54
N VAL A 337 -3.42 -18.43 -21.50
CA VAL A 337 -3.93 -19.61 -22.21
C VAL A 337 -3.17 -19.80 -23.52
N TYR A 338 -2.44 -20.91 -23.62
CA TYR A 338 -1.73 -21.31 -24.84
C TYR A 338 -2.57 -22.30 -25.64
N SER A 339 -2.58 -22.16 -26.98
CA SER A 339 -3.21 -23.14 -27.85
C SER A 339 -2.54 -23.27 -29.23
N ALA A 340 -2.72 -24.42 -29.86
CA ALA A 340 -2.24 -24.78 -31.20
C ALA A 340 -3.37 -25.42 -32.03
N GLN A 341 -3.42 -25.17 -33.33
CA GLN A 341 -4.32 -25.90 -34.23
C GLN A 341 -3.88 -27.36 -34.43
N PRO A 342 -4.83 -28.32 -34.62
CA PRO A 342 -4.52 -29.72 -34.90
C PRO A 342 -3.67 -29.96 -36.16
N THR A 343 -3.58 -28.99 -37.06
CA THR A 343 -2.84 -29.05 -38.33
C THR A 343 -1.34 -28.73 -38.22
N GLY A 344 -0.77 -28.70 -37.01
CA GLY A 344 0.68 -28.56 -36.78
C GLY A 344 1.18 -27.15 -36.53
N GLU A 345 0.35 -26.24 -36.01
CA GLU A 345 0.83 -24.97 -35.45
C GLU A 345 1.67 -25.18 -34.18
N THR A 346 2.58 -24.23 -33.89
CA THR A 346 3.19 -24.14 -32.54
C THR A 346 2.21 -23.49 -31.56
N PHE A 347 2.31 -23.82 -30.27
CA PHE A 347 1.48 -23.24 -29.22
C PHE A 347 1.69 -21.73 -29.12
N ALA A 348 0.64 -20.96 -29.34
CA ALA A 348 0.66 -19.51 -29.22
C ALA A 348 -0.24 -19.05 -28.06
N LEU A 349 0.16 -17.99 -27.38
CA LEU A 349 -0.67 -17.30 -26.40
C LEU A 349 -1.92 -16.74 -27.08
N LYS A 350 -3.11 -17.03 -26.56
CA LYS A 350 -4.40 -16.56 -27.13
C LYS A 350 -5.23 -15.70 -26.20
N LYS A 351 -5.19 -15.92 -24.88
CA LYS A 351 -5.99 -15.17 -23.90
C LYS A 351 -5.21 -14.98 -22.61
N ASN A 352 -5.33 -13.78 -22.02
CA ASN A 352 -4.88 -13.46 -20.67
C ASN A 352 -6.09 -12.96 -19.87
N PHE A 353 -6.27 -13.43 -18.64
CA PHE A 353 -7.30 -12.91 -17.72
C PHE A 353 -6.90 -13.13 -16.25
N CYS A 354 -7.45 -12.32 -15.35
CA CYS A 354 -7.28 -12.52 -13.91
C CYS A 354 -8.35 -13.48 -13.38
N ILE A 355 -7.98 -14.35 -12.44
CA ILE A 355 -8.88 -15.34 -11.81
C ILE A 355 -9.07 -15.13 -10.31
N ALA A 356 -8.11 -14.46 -9.66
CA ALA A 356 -8.16 -14.04 -8.27
C ALA A 356 -7.66 -12.59 -8.21
N GLU A 357 -8.57 -11.66 -7.95
CA GLU A 357 -8.29 -10.22 -7.91
C GLU A 357 -7.70 -9.81 -6.55
N SER A 358 -6.92 -8.73 -6.53
CA SER A 358 -6.28 -8.22 -5.31
C SER A 358 -7.28 -7.88 -4.21
N SER A 359 -8.42 -7.27 -4.57
CA SER A 359 -9.55 -6.97 -3.68
C SER A 359 -10.19 -8.22 -3.06
N GLU A 360 -10.35 -9.29 -3.85
CA GLU A 360 -10.89 -10.56 -3.39
C GLU A 360 -9.92 -11.26 -2.43
N MET A 361 -8.63 -11.28 -2.76
CA MET A 361 -7.59 -11.86 -1.89
C MET A 361 -7.42 -11.06 -0.59
N ALA A 362 -7.52 -9.73 -0.65
CA ALA A 362 -7.55 -8.87 0.53
C ALA A 362 -8.74 -9.22 1.46
N ARG A 363 -9.95 -9.37 0.89
CA ARG A 363 -11.13 -9.82 1.67
C ARG A 363 -10.95 -11.21 2.27
N ARG A 364 -10.39 -12.19 1.54
CA ARG A 364 -10.11 -13.54 2.08
C ARG A 364 -9.14 -13.49 3.26
N ARG A 365 -8.08 -12.69 3.18
CA ARG A 365 -7.14 -12.47 4.30
C ARG A 365 -7.84 -11.84 5.50
N PHE A 366 -8.68 -10.82 5.27
CA PHE A 366 -9.50 -10.20 6.30
C PHE A 366 -10.47 -11.21 6.98
N GLU A 367 -11.21 -12.02 6.21
CA GLU A 367 -12.13 -13.03 6.74
C GLU A 367 -11.40 -14.10 7.57
N SER A 368 -10.24 -14.59 7.09
CA SER A 368 -9.38 -15.52 7.84
C SER A 368 -8.85 -14.91 9.13
N TYR A 369 -8.50 -13.62 9.10
CA TYR A 369 -8.03 -12.88 10.27
C TYR A 369 -9.11 -12.73 11.36
N LEU A 370 -10.37 -12.44 10.98
CA LEU A 370 -11.50 -12.35 11.94
C LEU A 370 -11.68 -13.65 12.73
N GLY A 371 -11.45 -14.80 12.09
CA GLY A 371 -11.46 -16.10 12.75
C GLY A 371 -10.36 -16.30 13.80
N ARG A 372 -9.28 -15.49 13.78
CA ARG A 372 -8.09 -15.66 14.63
C ARG A 372 -7.94 -14.58 15.72
N LYS A 373 -7.68 -13.33 15.33
CA LYS A 373 -7.24 -12.28 16.26
C LYS A 373 -8.38 -11.39 16.78
N GLY A 374 -9.58 -11.52 16.21
CA GLY A 374 -10.84 -11.09 16.83
C GLY A 374 -11.13 -9.59 16.91
N VAL A 375 -10.15 -8.69 16.82
CA VAL A 375 -10.42 -7.24 16.81
C VAL A 375 -10.67 -6.74 15.39
N VAL A 376 -11.80 -6.06 15.20
CA VAL A 376 -12.21 -5.49 13.91
C VAL A 376 -12.65 -4.05 14.06
N CYS A 377 -12.32 -3.24 13.05
CA CYS A 377 -12.85 -1.91 12.81
C CYS A 377 -13.68 -1.96 11.52
N GLN A 378 -14.92 -1.49 11.56
CA GLN A 378 -15.78 -1.47 10.39
C GLN A 378 -15.29 -0.42 9.36
N ARG A 379 -14.82 0.75 9.81
CA ARG A 379 -14.21 1.75 8.93
C ARG A 379 -13.22 2.64 9.67
N ALA A 380 -11.99 2.72 9.17
CA ALA A 380 -11.02 3.72 9.60
C ALA A 380 -11.04 4.93 8.64
N VAL A 381 -11.05 6.15 9.17
CA VAL A 381 -11.01 7.39 8.38
C VAL A 381 -9.90 8.28 8.93
N PHE A 382 -8.81 8.40 8.19
CA PHE A 382 -7.68 9.25 8.55
C PHE A 382 -7.71 10.51 7.70
N THR A 383 -7.76 11.66 8.36
CA THR A 383 -7.85 12.97 7.71
C THR A 383 -6.66 13.81 8.09
N THR A 384 -5.89 14.24 7.11
CA THR A 384 -4.82 15.23 7.25
C THR A 384 -5.27 16.50 6.57
N VAL A 385 -5.44 17.58 7.35
CA VAL A 385 -5.79 18.91 6.86
C VAL A 385 -4.55 19.79 6.98
N ILE A 386 -3.92 20.10 5.85
CA ILE A 386 -2.74 20.96 5.75
C ILE A 386 -3.21 22.41 5.60
N ASP A 387 -2.69 23.29 6.45
CA ASP A 387 -3.00 24.71 6.47
C ASP A 387 -2.13 25.54 5.49
N ASP A 388 -2.40 26.84 5.40
CA ASP A 388 -1.66 27.78 4.55
C ASP A 388 -0.24 28.09 5.07
N PHE A 389 0.19 27.46 6.17
CA PHE A 389 1.47 27.62 6.84
C PHE A 389 2.36 26.35 6.77
N GLY A 390 1.79 25.24 6.30
CA GLY A 390 2.42 23.91 6.29
C GLY A 390 2.40 23.23 7.65
N GLY A 391 1.59 23.72 8.59
CA GLY A 391 1.08 22.91 9.69
C GLY A 391 0.00 21.96 9.19
N ALA A 392 -0.39 21.01 10.05
CA ALA A 392 -1.54 20.16 9.77
C ALA A 392 -2.23 19.67 11.04
N VAL A 393 -3.55 19.50 10.92
CA VAL A 393 -4.38 18.75 11.87
C VAL A 393 -4.55 17.34 11.32
N ILE A 394 -4.10 16.33 12.07
CA ILE A 394 -4.17 14.92 11.70
C ILE A 394 -5.15 14.22 12.64
N LYS A 395 -6.30 13.82 12.08
CA LYS A 395 -7.37 13.12 12.79
C LYS A 395 -7.39 11.65 12.36
N ARG A 396 -7.40 10.73 13.32
CA ARG A 396 -7.54 9.28 13.08
C ARG A 396 -8.84 8.77 13.71
N ARG A 397 -9.88 8.57 12.89
CA ARG A 397 -11.17 8.05 13.33
C ARG A 397 -11.27 6.56 13.11
N PHE A 398 -11.78 5.84 14.10
CA PHE A 398 -12.11 4.42 14.01
C PHE A 398 -13.61 4.30 14.27
N TYR A 399 -14.33 3.70 13.33
CA TYR A 399 -15.76 3.43 13.44
C TYR A 399 -16.00 1.93 13.53
N GLY A 400 -16.84 1.52 14.47
CA GLY A 400 -17.20 0.13 14.68
C GLY A 400 -16.03 -0.69 15.20
N LEU A 401 -15.25 -0.18 16.16
CA LEU A 401 -14.18 -0.94 16.81
C LEU A 401 -14.80 -1.93 17.81
N GLU A 402 -14.63 -3.22 17.57
CA GLU A 402 -15.16 -4.29 18.42
C GLU A 402 -14.17 -5.45 18.52
N SER A 403 -14.31 -6.23 19.59
CA SER A 403 -13.56 -7.48 19.79
C SER A 403 -14.52 -8.66 19.84
N MET A 404 -14.20 -9.71 19.09
CA MET A 404 -15.06 -10.88 18.88
C MET A 404 -14.82 -12.02 19.87
N HIS A 405 -13.58 -12.17 20.36
CA HIS A 405 -13.14 -13.37 21.09
C HIS A 405 -12.66 -13.11 22.53
N ALA A 406 -12.14 -11.92 22.83
CA ALA A 406 -11.52 -11.60 24.11
C ALA A 406 -11.79 -10.15 24.53
N PRO A 407 -11.79 -9.81 25.84
CA PRO A 407 -11.92 -8.43 26.28
C PRO A 407 -10.74 -7.58 25.80
N LEU A 408 -11.01 -6.38 25.25
CA LEU A 408 -9.97 -5.50 24.69
C LEU A 408 -9.67 -4.33 25.64
N SER A 409 -8.48 -4.30 26.24
CA SER A 409 -8.04 -3.24 27.17
C SER A 409 -7.19 -2.14 26.52
N GLN A 410 -6.76 -2.32 25.27
CA GLN A 410 -5.93 -1.36 24.52
C GLN A 410 -6.29 -1.44 23.03
N VAL A 411 -6.34 -0.30 22.32
CA VAL A 411 -6.49 -0.29 20.86
C VAL A 411 -5.21 -0.88 20.23
N PRO A 412 -5.30 -1.91 19.37
CA PRO A 412 -4.10 -2.63 18.95
C PRO A 412 -3.09 -1.75 18.19
N GLY A 413 -1.82 -1.85 18.60
CA GLY A 413 -0.68 -1.17 17.97
C GLY A 413 -0.29 0.15 18.63
N THR A 414 0.61 0.88 17.98
CA THR A 414 1.06 2.20 18.40
C THR A 414 0.85 3.22 17.29
N PHE A 415 0.48 4.44 17.68
CA PHE A 415 0.26 5.56 16.80
C PHE A 415 1.52 6.44 16.79
N GLU A 416 2.30 6.33 15.72
CA GLU A 416 3.47 7.18 15.46
C GLU A 416 3.06 8.37 14.58
N LEU A 417 3.61 9.55 14.89
CA LEU A 417 3.70 10.72 14.03
C LEU A 417 5.09 11.37 14.23
N SER A 418 5.75 11.73 13.14
CA SER A 418 7.07 12.35 13.14
C SER A 418 7.24 13.31 11.98
N CYS A 419 8.04 14.37 12.17
CA CYS A 419 8.41 15.33 11.14
C CYS A 419 9.92 15.66 11.19
N HIS A 420 10.44 16.35 10.17
CA HIS A 420 11.85 16.70 10.06
C HIS A 420 12.17 17.98 10.85
N GLU A 421 11.89 19.14 10.26
CA GLU A 421 12.03 20.47 10.91
C GLU A 421 10.71 20.99 11.51
N GLY A 422 9.72 20.13 11.78
CA GLY A 422 8.44 20.52 12.37
C GLY A 422 8.40 20.50 13.90
N HIS A 423 7.20 20.76 14.43
CA HIS A 423 6.81 20.48 15.82
C HIS A 423 5.53 19.61 15.83
N VAL A 424 5.46 18.62 16.72
CA VAL A 424 4.29 17.76 16.93
C VAL A 424 3.73 18.01 18.33
N GLY A 425 2.48 18.50 18.40
CA GLY A 425 1.78 18.78 19.65
C GLY A 425 1.31 17.52 20.39
N GLU A 426 0.52 17.75 21.43
CA GLU A 426 -0.12 16.67 22.19
C GLU A 426 -1.12 15.87 21.33
N VAL A 427 -1.29 14.59 21.67
CA VAL A 427 -2.28 13.70 21.06
C VAL A 427 -3.48 13.61 21.99
N THR A 428 -4.65 14.05 21.53
CA THR A 428 -5.91 13.88 22.26
C THR A 428 -6.64 12.63 21.75
N VAL A 429 -7.48 12.04 22.61
CA VAL A 429 -8.40 10.96 22.24
C VAL A 429 -9.79 11.27 22.76
N GLU A 430 -10.79 11.17 21.90
CA GLU A 430 -12.19 11.45 22.23
C GLU A 430 -13.09 10.28 21.81
N PRO A 431 -14.07 9.88 22.64
CA PRO A 431 -15.12 8.95 22.21
C PRO A 431 -16.09 9.65 21.26
N LEU A 432 -16.39 9.00 20.13
CA LEU A 432 -17.43 9.45 19.20
C LEU A 432 -18.79 8.78 19.48
N SER A 433 -18.82 7.74 20.32
CA SER A 433 -20.04 7.09 20.80
C SER A 433 -20.42 7.57 22.21
N GLU A 434 -21.72 7.59 22.54
CA GLU A 434 -22.22 8.04 23.86
C GLU A 434 -21.81 7.13 25.04
N VAL A 435 -21.50 5.85 24.77
CA VAL A 435 -21.19 4.84 25.79
C VAL A 435 -19.88 4.15 25.44
N VAL A 436 -18.78 4.66 25.97
CA VAL A 436 -17.42 4.13 25.82
C VAL A 436 -16.75 4.14 27.20
N PRO A 437 -15.90 3.14 27.55
CA PRO A 437 -15.02 3.27 28.71
C PRO A 437 -14.16 4.54 28.60
N HIS A 438 -13.76 5.12 29.73
CA HIS A 438 -12.80 6.23 29.70
C HIS A 438 -11.52 5.76 28.99
N MET A 439 -10.95 6.61 28.13
CA MET A 439 -9.77 6.29 27.32
C MET A 439 -8.60 7.17 27.77
N THR A 440 -7.42 6.58 27.88
CA THR A 440 -6.21 7.32 28.23
C THR A 440 -5.16 7.16 27.14
N VAL A 441 -4.54 8.27 26.75
CA VAL A 441 -3.39 8.26 25.85
C VAL A 441 -2.16 7.91 26.68
N ARG A 442 -1.61 6.74 26.43
CA ARG A 442 -0.33 6.31 27.01
C ARG A 442 0.80 6.67 26.06
N GLU A 443 1.57 7.68 26.44
CA GLU A 443 2.77 8.08 25.69
C GLU A 443 3.90 7.06 25.81
N GLY A 444 4.70 6.95 24.74
CA GLY A 444 5.92 6.17 24.67
C GLY A 444 7.13 7.05 24.41
N GLU A 445 7.57 7.15 23.15
CA GLU A 445 8.65 8.05 22.74
C GLU A 445 8.08 9.43 22.39
N ARG A 446 8.54 10.49 23.07
CA ARG A 446 8.16 11.88 22.76
C ARG A 446 9.40 12.77 22.59
N SER A 447 9.38 13.60 21.56
CA SER A 447 10.33 14.69 21.29
C SER A 447 9.59 15.83 20.57
N VAL A 448 10.26 16.97 20.36
CA VAL A 448 9.69 18.14 19.66
C VAL A 448 9.12 17.76 18.28
N SER A 449 9.75 16.82 17.57
CA SER A 449 9.36 16.44 16.20
C SER A 449 8.81 15.02 16.09
N LYS A 450 8.48 14.36 17.21
CA LYS A 450 7.97 12.98 17.23
C LYS A 450 7.11 12.67 18.44
N VAL A 451 5.99 11.99 18.19
CA VAL A 451 5.20 11.32 19.24
C VAL A 451 4.88 9.89 18.85
N VAL A 452 5.00 8.98 19.81
CA VAL A 452 4.54 7.59 19.74
C VAL A 452 3.64 7.35 20.94
N CYS A 453 2.39 6.95 20.70
CA CYS A 453 1.43 6.67 21.77
C CYS A 453 0.61 5.39 21.52
N SER A 454 -0.09 4.96 22.54
CA SER A 454 -1.08 3.87 22.53
C SER A 454 -2.33 4.31 23.29
N ILE A 455 -3.50 3.75 22.96
CA ILE A 455 -4.77 4.10 23.62
C ILE A 455 -5.18 2.96 24.54
N ASP A 456 -5.15 3.20 25.84
CA ASP A 456 -5.61 2.25 26.85
C ASP A 456 -7.08 2.57 27.21
N PHE A 457 -7.90 1.53 27.36
CA PHE A 457 -9.27 1.64 27.89
C PHE A 457 -9.24 1.42 29.41
N GLU A 458 -9.97 2.24 30.17
CA GLU A 458 -10.20 1.98 31.59
C GLU A 458 -11.13 0.77 31.76
N GLY A 459 -10.52 -0.40 31.92
CA GLY A 459 -11.21 -1.69 31.96
C GLY A 459 -10.97 -2.47 30.67
N SER A 460 -12.05 -2.96 30.06
CA SER A 460 -11.96 -3.66 28.77
C SER A 460 -13.30 -3.67 28.02
N LEU A 461 -13.25 -3.61 26.69
CA LEU A 461 -14.41 -3.81 25.83
C LEU A 461 -14.80 -5.29 25.87
N LEU A 462 -15.91 -5.60 26.53
CA LEU A 462 -16.45 -6.97 26.62
C LEU A 462 -17.18 -7.36 25.33
N ALA A 463 -16.70 -8.42 24.70
CA ALA A 463 -17.29 -9.02 23.49
C ALA A 463 -18.70 -9.59 23.73
N PRO A 464 -19.64 -9.51 22.76
CA PRO A 464 -19.82 -8.49 21.74
C PRO A 464 -21.18 -7.81 21.97
N ARG A 465 -21.21 -6.60 22.55
CA ARG A 465 -22.47 -5.88 22.82
C ARG A 465 -22.52 -4.40 22.42
N MET A 466 -21.38 -3.71 22.37
CA MET A 466 -21.31 -2.33 21.91
C MET A 466 -20.01 -2.12 21.12
N PRO A 467 -20.06 -1.86 19.80
CA PRO A 467 -18.92 -1.33 19.07
C PRO A 467 -18.62 0.09 19.55
N VAL A 468 -17.35 0.49 19.50
CA VAL A 468 -16.87 1.81 19.90
C VAL A 468 -16.42 2.60 18.68
N ASP A 469 -16.86 3.86 18.60
CA ASP A 469 -16.29 4.85 17.71
C ASP A 469 -15.38 5.80 18.52
N LEU A 470 -14.20 6.11 17.99
CA LEU A 470 -13.23 7.02 18.64
C LEU A 470 -12.46 7.86 17.61
N GLU A 471 -12.01 9.03 18.04
CA GLU A 471 -11.14 9.93 17.29
C GLU A 471 -9.85 10.17 18.08
N LEU A 472 -8.70 10.04 17.42
CA LEU A 472 -7.47 10.70 17.88
C LEU A 472 -7.30 11.98 17.06
N GLU A 473 -6.90 13.06 17.71
CA GLU A 473 -6.38 14.26 17.04
C GLU A 473 -4.95 14.54 17.48
N VAL A 474 -4.13 14.99 16.54
CA VAL A 474 -2.84 15.61 16.81
C VAL A 474 -2.63 16.76 15.85
N GLN A 475 -2.19 17.89 16.40
CA GLN A 475 -1.85 19.09 15.64
C GLN A 475 -0.32 19.24 15.58
N GLY A 476 0.21 19.66 14.44
CA GLY A 476 1.63 19.99 14.33
C GLY A 476 1.87 21.15 13.40
N SER A 477 2.92 21.91 13.67
CA SER A 477 3.33 23.06 12.87
C SER A 477 4.58 22.72 12.05
N ASN A 478 4.68 23.31 10.85
CA ASN A 478 5.79 23.10 9.94
C ASN A 478 6.05 21.60 9.62
N LEU A 479 4.96 20.83 9.48
CA LEU A 479 4.99 19.41 9.15
C LEU A 479 5.28 19.15 7.67
N PHE A 480 4.83 20.04 6.78
CA PHE A 480 4.92 19.89 5.33
C PHE A 480 5.43 21.17 4.64
N ALA A 481 6.07 20.97 3.49
CA ALA A 481 6.39 21.99 2.50
C ALA A 481 5.16 22.33 1.66
N LEU A 482 4.91 23.64 1.46
CA LEU A 482 3.82 24.11 0.58
C LEU A 482 4.25 24.31 -0.86
N ASP A 483 5.57 24.40 -1.12
CA ASP A 483 6.16 24.56 -2.44
C ASP A 483 7.56 23.90 -2.52
N MET A 484 8.10 23.76 -3.73
CA MET A 484 9.40 23.13 -3.96
C MET A 484 10.60 23.85 -3.28
N ARG A 485 10.55 25.17 -3.07
CA ARG A 485 11.62 25.90 -2.35
C ARG A 485 11.59 25.55 -0.86
N GLN A 486 10.40 25.54 -0.26
CA GLN A 486 10.22 25.11 1.13
C GLN A 486 10.66 23.66 1.32
N PHE A 487 10.45 22.81 0.31
CA PHE A 487 10.87 21.41 0.33
C PHE A 487 12.40 21.28 0.42
N GLU A 488 13.15 22.00 -0.42
CA GLU A 488 14.62 22.03 -0.39
C GLU A 488 15.19 22.55 0.93
N GLU A 489 14.51 23.51 1.58
CA GLU A 489 14.92 24.03 2.89
C GLU A 489 14.54 23.09 4.04
N LEU A 490 13.35 22.49 4.04
CA LEU A 490 12.89 21.56 5.08
C LEU A 490 13.63 20.21 5.07
N TYR A 491 13.94 19.68 3.88
CA TYR A 491 14.53 18.36 3.71
C TYR A 491 15.92 18.46 3.08
N ASN A 492 16.93 17.96 3.78
CA ASN A 492 18.33 18.06 3.34
C ASN A 492 18.74 16.96 2.34
N ASP A 493 17.86 16.61 1.38
CA ASP A 493 18.10 15.61 0.34
C ASP A 493 17.79 16.17 -1.06
N PRO A 494 18.81 16.45 -1.89
CA PRO A 494 18.61 17.00 -3.24
C PRO A 494 18.03 16.00 -4.25
N ASN A 495 17.86 14.72 -3.88
CA ASN A 495 17.22 13.71 -4.73
C ASN A 495 15.74 13.53 -4.40
N ALA A 496 15.31 13.95 -3.20
CA ALA A 496 13.92 13.94 -2.83
C ALA A 496 13.18 15.07 -3.58
N THR A 497 12.01 14.77 -4.12
CA THR A 497 11.18 15.73 -4.88
C THR A 497 9.68 15.54 -4.64
N VAL A 498 9.33 14.81 -3.58
CA VAL A 498 7.96 14.51 -3.19
C VAL A 498 7.86 14.53 -1.68
N GLU A 499 6.78 15.13 -1.19
CA GLU A 499 6.27 14.93 0.15
C GLU A 499 5.70 13.51 0.30
N GLU A 500 5.74 12.97 1.51
CA GLU A 500 5.14 11.67 1.81
C GLU A 500 4.43 11.62 3.17
N MET A 501 3.29 10.93 3.18
CA MET A 501 2.60 10.53 4.40
C MET A 501 2.51 9.01 4.43
N ILE A 502 3.11 8.40 5.44
CA ILE A 502 3.08 6.95 5.67
C ILE A 502 2.15 6.62 6.82
N TRP A 503 1.34 5.59 6.64
CA TRP A 503 0.56 4.95 7.68
C TRP A 503 0.76 3.42 7.67
N THR A 504 0.54 2.77 8.80
CA THR A 504 0.74 1.32 8.99
C THR A 504 -0.50 0.71 9.66
N VAL A 505 -1.08 -0.34 9.08
CA VAL A 505 -2.15 -1.12 9.73
C VAL A 505 -1.55 -1.87 10.92
N PRO A 506 -2.08 -1.74 12.15
CA PRO A 506 -1.60 -2.55 13.26
C PRO A 506 -1.80 -4.05 13.03
N GLU A 507 -0.84 -4.89 13.43
CA GLU A 507 -0.95 -6.36 13.32
C GLU A 507 -2.21 -6.92 13.99
N GLY A 508 -2.62 -6.28 15.10
CA GLY A 508 -3.74 -6.68 15.94
C GLY A 508 -5.09 -6.12 15.52
N LEU A 509 -5.20 -5.41 14.38
CA LEU A 509 -6.43 -4.75 13.95
C LEU A 509 -6.81 -5.07 12.50
N ALA A 510 -7.89 -5.81 12.30
CA ALA A 510 -8.52 -5.94 10.98
C ALA A 510 -9.42 -4.74 10.68
N MET A 511 -9.44 -4.27 9.44
CA MET A 511 -10.34 -3.22 8.97
C MET A 511 -11.11 -3.70 7.74
N ARG A 512 -12.41 -3.40 7.63
CA ARG A 512 -13.13 -3.62 6.34
C ARG A 512 -12.82 -2.54 5.33
N GLU A 513 -12.74 -1.30 5.79
CA GLU A 513 -12.52 -0.13 4.96
C GLU A 513 -11.53 0.81 5.66
N LEU A 514 -10.60 1.35 4.88
CA LEU A 514 -9.70 2.41 5.28
C LEU A 514 -9.81 3.55 4.27
N GLN A 515 -10.10 4.75 4.76
CA GLN A 515 -10.11 5.97 3.96
C GLN A 515 -8.95 6.87 4.38
N LEU A 516 -8.15 7.30 3.41
CA LEU A 516 -7.12 8.33 3.58
C LEU A 516 -7.60 9.61 2.89
N HIS A 517 -7.83 10.67 3.69
CA HIS A 517 -8.25 11.98 3.24
C HIS A 517 -7.09 12.97 3.42
N LEU A 518 -6.57 13.48 2.32
CA LEU A 518 -5.62 14.60 2.32
C LEU A 518 -6.33 15.85 1.84
N LYS A 519 -6.31 16.91 2.64
CA LYS A 519 -6.96 18.20 2.34
C LYS A 519 -5.95 19.33 2.48
N PHE A 520 -6.00 20.28 1.56
CA PHE A 520 -5.27 21.53 1.60
C PHE A 520 -6.28 22.67 1.81
N LEU A 521 -6.05 23.56 2.77
CA LEU A 521 -6.95 24.71 2.99
C LEU A 521 -6.78 25.83 1.95
N SER A 522 -5.66 25.82 1.22
CA SER A 522 -5.28 26.90 0.31
C SER A 522 -6.19 27.03 -0.91
N ARG A 523 -6.36 28.27 -1.38
CA ARG A 523 -7.10 28.61 -2.62
C ARG A 523 -6.19 28.62 -3.87
N GLY A 524 -5.13 27.80 -3.86
CA GLY A 524 -3.96 27.94 -4.75
C GLY A 524 -3.74 26.80 -5.74
N VAL A 525 -2.50 26.65 -6.20
CA VAL A 525 -2.10 25.54 -7.10
C VAL A 525 -1.91 24.27 -6.28
N HIS A 526 -2.73 23.26 -6.57
CA HIS A 526 -2.71 21.97 -5.87
C HIS A 526 -1.65 21.01 -6.44
N PRO A 527 -1.15 20.04 -5.64
CA PRO A 527 -0.10 19.13 -6.07
C PRO A 527 -0.54 18.26 -7.26
N SER A 528 0.26 18.28 -8.33
CA SER A 528 -0.11 17.72 -9.64
C SER A 528 0.04 16.20 -9.77
N GLN A 529 0.68 15.54 -8.81
CA GLN A 529 0.99 14.10 -8.87
C GLN A 529 0.88 13.44 -7.50
N ILE A 530 -0.34 13.22 -7.01
CA ILE A 530 -0.54 12.35 -5.84
C ILE A 530 -0.52 10.89 -6.28
N ARG A 531 0.25 10.05 -5.60
CA ARG A 531 0.37 8.61 -5.85
C ARG A 531 0.21 7.82 -4.57
N LEU A 532 -0.43 6.67 -4.66
CA LEU A 532 -0.53 5.71 -3.58
C LEU A 532 0.43 4.54 -3.84
N SER A 533 1.15 4.15 -2.79
CA SER A 533 2.00 2.97 -2.79
C SER A 533 1.84 2.19 -1.50
N ARG A 534 2.07 0.87 -1.52
CA ARG A 534 2.08 0.01 -0.34
C ARG A 534 3.37 -0.78 -0.19
N ALA A 535 3.66 -1.20 1.02
CA ALA A 535 4.68 -2.18 1.34
C ALA A 535 4.09 -3.20 2.33
N ILE A 536 4.49 -4.47 2.20
CA ILE A 536 3.97 -5.57 3.03
C ILE A 536 4.40 -5.42 4.50
N ASP A 537 5.61 -4.89 4.74
CA ASP A 537 6.19 -4.71 6.07
C ASP A 537 7.27 -3.58 6.04
N LYS A 538 7.83 -3.23 7.19
CA LYS A 538 8.94 -2.28 7.35
C LYS A 538 10.21 -2.83 6.68
N GLY A 539 10.79 -2.06 5.76
CA GLY A 539 11.98 -2.44 5.00
C GLY A 539 11.72 -3.14 3.66
N GLN A 540 10.48 -3.57 3.39
CA GLN A 540 10.08 -4.05 2.06
C GLN A 540 9.91 -2.88 1.07
N PRO A 541 10.11 -3.09 -0.24
CA PRO A 541 10.01 -2.02 -1.24
C PRO A 541 8.57 -1.57 -1.47
N TRP A 542 8.39 -0.26 -1.66
CA TRP A 542 7.10 0.34 -2.03
C TRP A 542 6.67 -0.07 -3.45
N ARG A 543 5.42 -0.49 -3.60
CA ARG A 543 4.78 -0.85 -4.88
C ARG A 543 3.57 0.05 -5.14
N PRO A 544 3.27 0.43 -6.39
CA PRO A 544 2.03 1.15 -6.70
C PRO A 544 0.79 0.37 -6.28
N CYS A 545 -0.24 1.07 -5.82
CA CYS A 545 -1.57 0.49 -5.61
C CYS A 545 -2.50 0.83 -6.77
N ASP A 546 -3.26 -0.15 -7.25
CA ASP A 546 -4.36 0.05 -8.22
C ASP A 546 -5.68 0.55 -7.56
N GLU A 547 -5.61 0.94 -6.28
CA GLU A 547 -6.76 1.39 -5.48
C GLU A 547 -7.30 2.73 -6.01
N HIS A 548 -8.62 2.94 -5.93
CA HIS A 548 -9.27 4.12 -6.49
C HIS A 548 -8.89 5.40 -5.74
N ILE A 549 -7.89 6.12 -6.27
CA ILE A 549 -7.58 7.50 -5.88
C ILE A 549 -8.67 8.40 -6.50
N SER A 550 -9.58 8.89 -5.66
CA SER A 550 -10.60 9.85 -6.06
C SER A 550 -10.16 11.27 -5.70
N PHE A 551 -9.96 12.09 -6.73
CA PHE A 551 -9.97 13.54 -6.58
C PHE A 551 -11.41 13.99 -6.78
N VAL A 552 -12.10 14.28 -5.67
CA VAL A 552 -13.45 14.84 -5.74
C VAL A 552 -13.33 16.33 -6.06
N GLN A 553 -14.05 16.76 -7.09
CA GLN A 553 -13.88 18.06 -7.72
C GLN A 553 -14.37 19.22 -6.82
N GLY A 554 -13.45 19.65 -5.96
CA GLY A 554 -13.48 20.88 -5.17
C GLY A 554 -12.04 21.33 -4.92
N ASP A 555 -11.22 21.24 -5.98
CA ASP A 555 -9.82 21.61 -6.19
C ASP A 555 -8.76 21.10 -5.18
N SER A 556 -9.02 21.11 -3.87
CA SER A 556 -8.00 21.05 -2.82
C SER A 556 -7.92 19.76 -1.99
N SER A 557 -8.49 18.63 -2.45
CA SER A 557 -8.48 17.38 -1.68
C SER A 557 -8.35 16.10 -2.50
N ALA A 558 -7.78 15.07 -1.87
CA ALA A 558 -7.66 13.72 -2.40
C ALA A 558 -8.18 12.71 -1.36
N THR A 559 -9.06 11.81 -1.83
CA THR A 559 -9.63 10.73 -1.02
C THR A 559 -9.26 9.39 -1.64
N VAL A 560 -8.61 8.54 -0.86
CA VAL A 560 -8.26 7.17 -1.23
C VAL A 560 -9.08 6.22 -0.37
N THR A 561 -9.72 5.23 -0.99
CA THR A 561 -10.42 4.15 -0.27
C THR A 561 -9.74 2.81 -0.53
N ILE A 562 -9.36 2.14 0.56
CA ILE A 562 -8.69 0.85 0.58
C ILE A 562 -9.64 -0.15 1.25
N LEU A 563 -10.08 -1.15 0.52
CA LEU A 563 -10.93 -2.22 1.04
C LEU A 563 -10.06 -3.36 1.58
N HIS A 564 -10.37 -3.82 2.80
CA HIS A 564 -9.68 -4.90 3.49
C HIS A 564 -8.15 -4.72 3.55
N PRO A 565 -7.63 -3.58 4.06
CA PRO A 565 -6.20 -3.34 4.13
C PRO A 565 -5.48 -4.43 4.94
N GLN A 566 -4.30 -4.82 4.49
CA GLN A 566 -3.54 -5.93 5.08
C GLN A 566 -2.97 -5.54 6.47
N PRO A 567 -3.23 -6.30 7.55
CA PRO A 567 -2.55 -6.10 8.85
C PRO A 567 -1.02 -6.11 8.70
N ASN A 568 -0.32 -5.22 9.43
CA ASN A 568 1.08 -4.81 9.24
C ASN A 568 1.43 -4.13 7.88
N GLY A 569 0.50 -4.11 6.92
CA GLY A 569 0.65 -3.42 5.65
C GLY A 569 0.84 -1.92 5.85
N ARG A 570 1.83 -1.37 5.14
CA ARG A 570 2.16 0.05 5.15
C ARG A 570 1.62 0.70 3.88
N TYR A 571 0.95 1.82 4.03
CA TYR A 571 0.38 2.60 2.94
C TYR A 571 1.01 3.99 2.94
N ARG A 572 1.48 4.42 1.77
CA ARG A 572 2.18 5.68 1.58
C ARG A 572 1.52 6.47 0.46
N LEU A 573 1.04 7.65 0.82
CA LEU A 573 0.62 8.68 -0.10
C LEU A 573 1.82 9.60 -0.36
N THR A 574 2.22 9.78 -1.61
CA THR A 574 3.27 10.75 -1.99
C THR A 574 2.71 11.81 -2.92
N TRP A 575 3.20 13.05 -2.82
CA TRP A 575 2.82 14.13 -3.74
C TRP A 575 3.99 15.06 -4.03
N ARG A 576 4.07 15.60 -5.24
CA ARG A 576 5.03 16.67 -5.57
C ARG A 576 4.46 18.02 -5.09
N PRO A 577 5.16 18.77 -4.22
CA PRO A 577 4.80 20.17 -3.94
C PRO A 577 4.69 21.00 -5.23
N PRO A 578 3.82 22.01 -5.30
CA PRO A 578 3.79 22.92 -6.44
C PRO A 578 5.13 23.66 -6.59
N GLU A 579 5.45 24.06 -7.81
CA GLU A 579 6.55 25.01 -8.01
C GLU A 579 6.21 26.35 -7.33
N PRO A 580 7.18 27.04 -6.71
CA PRO A 580 6.92 28.33 -6.07
C PRO A 580 6.39 29.35 -7.08
N PRO A 581 5.52 30.28 -6.67
CA PRO A 581 4.96 31.28 -7.58
C PRO A 581 6.08 32.08 -8.27
N PRO A 582 5.96 32.36 -9.58
CA PRO A 582 6.99 33.06 -10.33
C PRO A 582 7.24 34.43 -9.70
N GLU A 583 8.49 34.69 -9.34
CA GLU A 583 8.86 35.92 -8.68
C GLU A 583 8.85 37.10 -9.64
N ALA A 584 8.37 38.25 -9.17
CA ALA A 584 8.19 39.43 -10.00
C ALA A 584 9.50 39.99 -10.58
N SER A 585 10.66 39.67 -9.99
CA SER A 585 11.97 40.11 -10.48
C SER A 585 13.12 39.27 -9.91
N GLU A 586 13.93 38.68 -10.79
CA GLU A 586 15.18 37.99 -10.43
C GLU A 586 16.19 38.93 -9.75
N ILE A 587 16.15 40.23 -10.11
CA ILE A 587 16.96 41.29 -9.47
C ILE A 587 16.53 41.48 -8.01
N LEU A 588 15.24 41.36 -7.68
CA LEU A 588 14.77 41.42 -6.29
C LEU A 588 15.27 40.23 -5.46
N ARG A 589 15.29 39.01 -6.03
CA ARG A 589 15.89 37.84 -5.37
C ARG A 589 17.35 38.07 -5.05
N GLY A 590 18.13 38.51 -6.04
CA GLY A 590 19.56 38.79 -5.89
C GLY A 590 19.83 39.86 -4.83
N ARG A 591 19.03 40.94 -4.82
CA ARG A 591 19.11 41.99 -3.79
C ARG A 591 18.74 41.48 -2.39
N SER A 592 17.71 40.64 -2.25
CA SER A 592 17.29 40.08 -0.95
C SER A 592 18.35 39.12 -0.40
N ARG A 593 18.90 38.25 -1.25
CA ARG A 593 20.02 37.37 -0.89
C ARG A 593 21.26 38.16 -0.46
N ALA A 594 21.65 39.20 -1.20
CA ALA A 594 22.78 40.04 -0.84
C ALA A 594 22.54 40.80 0.48
N ALA A 595 21.32 41.27 0.74
CA ALA A 595 20.95 41.89 2.01
C ALA A 595 21.03 40.88 3.18
N ARG A 596 20.58 39.63 2.97
CA ARG A 596 20.65 38.54 3.95
C ARG A 596 22.09 38.20 4.33
N GLU A 597 22.97 38.06 3.32
CA GLU A 597 24.39 37.81 3.51
C GLU A 597 25.08 38.98 4.24
N ARG A 598 24.78 40.25 3.89
CA ARG A 598 25.27 41.44 4.62
C ARG A 598 24.78 41.50 6.06
N LEU A 599 23.51 41.14 6.32
CA LEU A 599 22.93 41.15 7.66
C LEU A 599 23.52 40.04 8.54
N LEU A 600 23.73 38.84 7.98
CA LEU A 600 24.33 37.70 8.68
C LEU A 600 25.80 37.98 9.06
N TYR A 601 26.58 38.50 8.12
CA TYR A 601 28.01 38.81 8.30
C TYR A 601 28.26 40.29 8.69
N ALA A 602 27.28 40.95 9.29
CA ALA A 602 27.41 42.35 9.73
C ALA A 602 28.57 42.53 10.72
N THR A 603 29.33 43.62 10.55
CA THR A 603 30.43 44.00 11.44
C THR A 603 29.91 44.38 12.82
N ASP A 604 30.79 44.40 13.84
CA ASP A 604 30.40 44.81 15.19
C ASP A 604 29.89 46.26 15.24
N GLU A 605 30.41 47.14 14.38
CA GLU A 605 29.92 48.51 14.19
C GLU A 605 28.49 48.54 13.62
N GLN A 606 28.22 47.78 12.55
CA GLN A 606 26.86 47.65 11.99
C GLN A 606 25.88 47.05 13.02
N LYS A 607 26.31 46.02 13.75
CA LYS A 607 25.52 45.40 14.84
C LYS A 607 25.26 46.36 16.00
N ALA A 608 26.23 47.21 16.35
CA ALA A 608 26.06 48.25 17.36
C ALA A 608 25.01 49.28 16.92
N ARG A 609 25.10 49.78 15.68
CA ARG A 609 24.15 50.76 15.13
C ARG A 609 22.72 50.23 15.02
N ILE A 610 22.53 48.96 14.63
CA ILE A 610 21.22 48.30 14.68
C ILE A 610 20.72 48.23 16.14
N ARG A 611 21.59 47.87 17.09
CA ARG A 611 21.25 47.76 18.51
C ARG A 611 20.88 49.11 19.16
N GLU A 612 21.50 50.20 18.73
CA GLU A 612 21.17 51.57 19.18
C GLU A 612 19.80 52.04 18.66
N TRP A 613 19.41 51.61 17.46
CA TRP A 613 18.13 51.95 16.85
C TRP A 613 16.96 51.09 17.37
N LEU A 614 17.21 49.81 17.70
CA LEU A 614 16.17 48.87 18.12
C LEU A 614 15.27 49.32 19.30
N PRO A 615 15.77 50.02 20.35
CA PRO A 615 14.92 50.57 21.41
C PRO A 615 13.87 51.58 20.92
N PHE A 616 14.21 52.43 19.94
CA PHE A 616 13.26 53.36 19.34
C PHE A 616 12.16 52.62 18.58
N LEU A 617 12.53 51.55 17.85
CA LEU A 617 11.57 50.71 17.17
C LEU A 617 10.68 49.92 18.16
N ALA A 618 11.25 49.44 19.27
CA ALA A 618 10.52 48.73 20.31
C ALA A 618 9.48 49.64 21.00
N ASP A 619 9.84 50.89 21.31
CA ASP A 619 8.90 51.89 21.84
C ASP A 619 7.82 52.27 20.81
N PHE A 620 8.23 52.54 19.56
CA PHE A 620 7.31 52.87 18.49
C PHE A 620 6.31 51.75 18.22
N ALA A 621 6.78 50.52 17.96
CA ALA A 621 5.92 49.35 17.80
C ALA A 621 5.10 49.08 19.08
N GLY A 622 5.72 49.22 20.26
CA GLY A 622 5.08 49.18 21.58
C GLY A 622 3.79 50.00 21.63
N SER A 623 3.85 51.26 21.20
CA SER A 623 2.72 52.18 21.15
C SER A 623 1.63 51.87 20.11
N GLN A 624 1.92 51.00 19.14
CA GLN A 624 1.02 50.71 18.00
C GLN A 624 0.42 49.30 18.03
N VAL A 625 1.13 48.30 18.55
CA VAL A 625 0.76 46.87 18.41
C VAL A 625 0.52 46.12 19.72
N PHE A 626 0.74 46.75 20.87
CA PHE A 626 0.47 46.16 22.19
C PHE A 626 -0.43 47.06 23.04
N ASP A 627 -1.44 46.50 23.68
CA ASP A 627 -2.20 47.17 24.74
C ASP A 627 -1.40 47.01 26.05
N THR A 628 -0.50 47.94 26.32
CA THR A 628 0.46 47.86 27.41
C THR A 628 -0.09 48.46 28.70
N GLN A 629 -0.14 47.66 29.76
CA GLN A 629 -0.26 48.20 31.11
C GLN A 629 1.01 49.00 31.47
N GLN A 630 0.87 49.97 32.38
CA GLN A 630 2.00 50.82 32.81
C GLN A 630 3.20 49.96 33.27
N ASN A 631 4.36 50.23 32.68
CA ASN A 631 5.66 49.56 32.91
C ASN A 631 5.91 48.21 32.21
N ALA A 632 5.11 47.81 31.21
CA ALA A 632 5.46 46.66 30.37
C ALA A 632 6.74 46.94 29.54
N VAL A 633 7.71 46.02 29.57
CA VAL A 633 8.97 46.16 28.81
C VAL A 633 8.79 45.54 27.43
N VAL A 634 8.99 46.34 26.38
CA VAL A 634 8.97 45.89 24.98
C VAL A 634 10.40 45.65 24.49
N HIS A 635 10.63 44.48 23.93
CA HIS A 635 11.88 44.06 23.34
C HIS A 635 11.77 43.96 21.83
N ALA A 636 12.88 44.23 21.14
CA ALA A 636 13.06 43.94 19.73
C ALA A 636 14.36 43.16 19.48
N ALA A 637 14.33 42.24 18.49
CA ALA A 637 15.45 41.42 18.05
C ALA A 637 15.41 41.18 16.53
N VAL A 638 16.54 41.39 15.85
CA VAL A 638 16.71 41.13 14.41
C VAL A 638 17.41 39.80 14.21
N PHE A 639 16.83 38.95 13.40
CA PHE A 639 17.34 37.65 12.99
C PHE A 639 17.73 37.64 11.51
N SER A 640 18.80 36.92 11.18
CA SER A 640 19.18 36.59 9.80
C SER A 640 19.27 35.08 9.61
N TYR A 641 18.96 34.60 8.40
CA TYR A 641 18.96 33.17 8.07
C TYR A 641 20.29 32.72 7.47
N GLU A 642 20.91 31.72 8.10
CA GLU A 642 22.10 31.03 7.63
C GLU A 642 21.72 29.74 6.89
N GLY A 643 21.87 29.74 5.57
CA GLY A 643 21.42 28.62 4.71
C GLY A 643 22.22 27.32 4.83
N MET A 644 23.43 27.33 5.42
CA MET A 644 24.19 26.09 5.65
C MET A 644 23.71 25.34 6.90
N GLU A 645 23.48 26.06 8.00
CA GLU A 645 22.96 25.51 9.26
C GLU A 645 21.42 25.45 9.29
N LYS A 646 20.76 26.02 8.28
CA LYS A 646 19.29 26.14 8.12
C LYS A 646 18.59 26.77 9.33
N LYS A 647 19.24 27.78 9.93
CA LYS A 647 18.80 28.46 11.16
C LYS A 647 18.77 29.98 11.00
N LEU A 648 17.80 30.62 11.64
CA LEU A 648 17.80 32.03 11.96
C LEU A 648 18.56 32.29 13.26
N GLN A 649 19.49 33.22 13.25
CA GLN A 649 20.29 33.63 14.42
C GLN A 649 20.11 35.12 14.70
N ILE A 650 20.18 35.52 15.98
CA ILE A 650 20.11 36.94 16.39
C ILE A 650 21.37 37.69 15.92
N VAL A 651 21.17 38.76 15.16
CA VAL A 651 22.22 39.71 14.75
C VAL A 651 22.33 40.85 15.75
N ALA A 652 21.20 41.37 16.22
CA ALA A 652 21.12 42.42 17.25
C ALA A 652 19.81 42.29 18.04
N SER A 653 19.83 42.65 19.33
CA SER A 653 18.63 42.66 20.17
C SER A 653 18.75 43.66 21.32
N THR A 654 17.59 44.09 21.82
CA THR A 654 17.43 44.90 23.05
C THR A 654 17.60 44.11 24.35
N TYR A 655 17.62 42.77 24.28
CA TYR A 655 17.72 41.89 25.44
C TYR A 655 18.95 42.20 26.30
N ALA A 656 18.77 42.13 27.63
CA ALA A 656 19.81 42.44 28.61
C ALA A 656 20.97 41.42 28.60
N GLY A 657 22.08 41.74 29.30
CA GLY A 657 23.29 40.91 29.34
C GLY A 657 23.05 39.42 29.60
N GLU A 658 22.31 39.13 30.66
CA GLU A 658 22.02 37.79 31.18
C GLU A 658 20.73 37.16 30.61
N ASP A 659 20.02 37.84 29.70
CA ASP A 659 18.75 37.37 29.17
C ASP A 659 18.97 36.15 28.26
N LEU A 660 18.36 35.02 28.62
CA LEU A 660 18.47 33.73 27.91
C LEU A 660 18.08 33.84 26.43
N ARG A 661 17.17 34.77 26.10
CA ARG A 661 16.68 35.01 24.74
C ARG A 661 17.76 35.50 23.78
N ARG A 662 18.87 36.03 24.28
CA ARG A 662 20.05 36.35 23.46
C ARG A 662 20.65 35.16 22.72
N ARG A 663 20.40 33.93 23.21
CA ARG A 663 20.91 32.69 22.62
C ARG A 663 19.90 32.03 21.68
N TRP A 664 18.77 32.69 21.40
CA TRP A 664 17.73 32.09 20.58
C TRP A 664 18.14 31.94 19.11
N SER A 665 17.79 30.79 18.56
CA SER A 665 17.92 30.44 17.16
C SER A 665 16.75 29.57 16.73
N PHE A 666 16.22 29.80 15.54
CA PHE A 666 15.04 29.11 15.03
C PHE A 666 15.37 28.36 13.74
N GLY A 667 15.01 27.08 13.64
CA GLY A 667 15.10 26.35 12.36
C GLY A 667 14.17 26.93 11.29
N TYR A 668 14.39 26.60 10.03
CA TYR A 668 13.51 27.01 8.93
C TYR A 668 12.05 26.58 9.18
N GLY A 669 11.13 27.55 9.27
CA GLY A 669 9.72 27.29 9.60
C GLY A 669 9.41 27.01 11.08
N ARG A 670 10.41 26.91 11.97
CA ARG A 670 10.23 26.61 13.40
C ARG A 670 9.94 27.85 14.24
N GLY A 671 8.91 27.78 15.09
CA GLY A 671 8.52 28.86 15.98
C GLY A 671 8.08 30.13 15.23
N LEU A 672 7.77 31.20 15.96
CA LEU A 672 7.20 32.42 15.38
C LEU A 672 8.12 33.06 14.32
N VAL A 673 9.42 33.12 14.61
CA VAL A 673 10.45 33.69 13.72
C VAL A 673 10.69 32.82 12.48
N GLY A 674 10.80 31.50 12.65
CA GLY A 674 11.02 30.58 11.53
C GLY A 674 9.82 30.49 10.60
N ALA A 675 8.60 30.47 11.13
CA ALA A 675 7.36 30.52 10.35
C ALA A 675 7.28 31.81 9.52
N THR A 676 7.51 32.96 10.16
CA THR A 676 7.56 34.29 9.50
C THR A 676 8.54 34.31 8.33
N PHE A 677 9.73 33.71 8.50
CA PHE A 677 10.74 33.62 7.44
C PHE A 677 10.32 32.69 6.29
N LYS A 678 9.85 31.48 6.61
CA LYS A 678 9.39 30.47 5.63
C LYS A 678 8.28 31.03 4.73
N LEU A 679 7.30 31.67 5.36
CA LEU A 679 6.04 32.11 4.73
C LEU A 679 6.12 33.52 4.15
N ASN A 680 7.11 34.30 4.57
CA ASN A 680 7.21 35.72 4.26
C ASN A 680 5.94 36.51 4.67
N GLN A 681 5.34 36.17 5.82
CA GLN A 681 4.11 36.76 6.35
C GLN A 681 4.30 37.13 7.82
N ILE A 682 3.59 38.16 8.29
CA ILE A 682 3.64 38.60 9.69
C ILE A 682 2.93 37.57 10.58
N ALA A 683 3.61 37.08 11.62
CA ALA A 683 3.03 36.14 12.58
C ALA A 683 2.92 36.76 13.98
N GLY A 684 1.83 36.48 14.68
CA GLY A 684 1.57 36.96 16.05
C GLY A 684 1.41 35.80 17.04
N PHE A 685 1.73 36.07 18.31
CA PHE A 685 1.48 35.21 19.46
C PHE A 685 0.92 36.05 20.61
N ASP A 686 -0.16 35.58 21.25
CA ASP A 686 -0.75 36.20 22.43
C ASP A 686 -0.92 35.15 23.53
N LYS A 687 -0.22 35.34 24.65
CA LYS A 687 -0.22 34.43 25.80
C LYS A 687 -1.60 34.28 26.43
N THR A 688 -2.46 35.29 26.34
CA THR A 688 -3.80 35.27 26.91
C THR A 688 -4.81 34.50 26.07
N SER A 689 -4.44 34.12 24.83
CA SER A 689 -5.23 33.26 23.97
C SER A 689 -5.00 31.76 24.17
N CYS A 690 -4.03 31.38 25.01
CA CYS A 690 -3.70 30.00 25.37
C CYS A 690 -4.26 29.64 26.76
N ASP A 691 -4.85 28.45 26.87
CA ASP A 691 -5.14 27.79 28.15
C ASP A 691 -3.92 26.97 28.62
N ASP A 692 -4.02 26.33 29.80
CA ASP A 692 -2.89 25.59 30.41
C ASP A 692 -2.32 24.48 29.50
N TYR A 693 -3.13 23.92 28.60
CA TYR A 693 -2.73 22.88 27.65
C TYR A 693 -2.20 23.45 26.31
N GLY A 694 -2.74 24.59 25.86
CA GLY A 694 -2.38 25.24 24.59
C GLY A 694 -0.93 25.73 24.51
N PHE A 695 -0.24 25.90 25.64
CA PHE A 695 1.20 26.22 25.67
C PHE A 695 2.08 25.15 25.04
N THR A 696 1.62 23.88 25.02
CA THR A 696 2.33 22.75 24.38
C THR A 696 2.47 22.88 22.86
N HIS A 697 1.91 23.92 22.24
CA HIS A 697 2.09 24.26 20.83
C HIS A 697 3.09 25.40 20.57
N TYR A 698 3.55 26.11 21.61
CA TYR A 698 4.50 27.21 21.49
C TYR A 698 5.96 26.71 21.54
N LEU A 699 6.70 26.93 20.44
CA LEU A 699 8.11 26.59 20.34
C LEU A 699 8.99 27.81 20.65
N ARG A 700 9.73 27.75 21.75
CA ARG A 700 10.71 28.76 22.17
C ARG A 700 11.93 28.77 21.26
N GLY A 701 12.67 29.88 21.26
CA GLY A 701 13.89 30.03 20.48
C GLY A 701 15.12 29.24 20.96
N ASP A 702 15.02 28.48 22.06
CA ASP A 702 16.01 27.45 22.42
C ASP A 702 15.66 26.07 21.87
N GLY A 703 14.60 25.97 21.05
CA GLY A 703 14.13 24.73 20.43
C GLY A 703 13.27 23.86 21.37
N MET A 704 12.98 24.34 22.58
CA MET A 704 12.11 23.64 23.53
C MET A 704 10.66 24.06 23.36
N VAL A 705 9.75 23.11 23.55
CA VAL A 705 8.30 23.37 23.61
C VAL A 705 7.97 23.87 25.02
N ALA A 706 7.14 24.90 25.14
CA ALA A 706 6.65 25.36 26.44
C ALA A 706 5.73 24.29 27.06
N SER A 707 5.97 23.89 28.30
CA SER A 707 5.13 22.93 29.02
C SER A 707 4.00 23.61 29.80
N CYS A 708 4.17 24.89 30.12
CA CYS A 708 3.22 25.71 30.86
C CYS A 708 3.45 27.20 30.59
N ALA A 709 2.50 28.04 31.02
CA ALA A 709 2.58 29.49 30.82
C ALA A 709 3.84 30.15 31.41
N SER A 710 4.45 29.59 32.47
CA SER A 710 5.69 30.13 33.05
C SER A 710 6.94 29.87 32.21
N ASP A 711 6.91 28.95 31.24
CA ASP A 711 8.01 28.71 30.31
C ASP A 711 8.10 29.78 29.20
N VAL A 712 7.04 30.57 29.00
CA VAL A 712 6.99 31.63 28.00
C VAL A 712 7.20 32.98 28.68
N LEU A 713 8.25 33.72 28.31
CA LEU A 713 8.57 35.01 28.93
C LEU A 713 7.68 36.13 28.36
N GLU A 714 7.36 36.03 27.07
CA GLU A 714 6.50 36.95 26.34
C GLU A 714 5.03 36.83 26.74
N GLY A 715 4.37 37.96 27.02
CA GLY A 715 2.91 38.10 27.01
C GLY A 715 2.33 38.19 25.62
N GLY A 716 3.06 38.81 24.71
CA GLY A 716 2.72 38.87 23.29
C GLY A 716 3.96 39.09 22.44
N ALA A 717 3.92 38.62 21.20
CA ALA A 717 4.98 38.82 20.24
C ALA A 717 4.45 38.94 18.80
N TYR A 718 5.07 39.80 18.01
CA TYR A 718 4.91 39.87 16.56
C TYR A 718 6.26 39.65 15.88
N ALA A 719 6.29 38.78 14.89
CA ALA A 719 7.43 38.60 14.00
C ALA A 719 7.11 39.16 12.61
N PHE A 720 7.98 40.03 12.12
CA PHE A 720 7.83 40.81 10.89
C PHE A 720 8.89 40.38 9.87
N PRO A 721 8.53 39.99 8.64
CA PRO A 721 9.49 39.67 7.60
C PRO A 721 10.16 40.95 7.08
N LEU A 722 11.49 40.94 7.01
CA LEU A 722 12.25 42.04 6.42
C LEU A 722 12.38 41.81 4.91
N ARG A 723 11.67 42.60 4.10
CA ARG A 723 11.46 42.37 2.66
C ARG A 723 12.27 43.37 1.81
N MET A 724 12.77 42.96 0.64
CA MET A 724 13.30 43.91 -0.34
C MET A 724 12.18 44.44 -1.22
N GLU A 725 12.17 45.74 -1.49
CA GLU A 725 11.19 46.40 -2.35
C GLU A 725 11.84 46.97 -3.64
N ASP A 726 11.11 46.96 -4.75
CA ASP A 726 11.45 47.71 -5.97
C ASP A 726 10.78 49.11 -5.99
N GLY A 727 11.11 49.91 -7.00
CA GLY A 727 10.53 51.26 -7.16
C GLY A 727 9.04 51.29 -7.49
N ASP A 728 8.44 50.14 -7.85
CA ASP A 728 7.00 49.98 -8.08
C ASP A 728 6.27 49.45 -6.82
N GLY A 729 6.99 49.20 -5.71
CA GLY A 729 6.45 48.67 -4.47
C GLY A 729 6.26 47.14 -4.46
N ARG A 730 6.84 46.39 -5.41
CA ARG A 730 6.83 44.92 -5.37
C ARG A 730 7.85 44.41 -4.36
N GLN A 731 7.46 43.42 -3.58
CA GLN A 731 8.28 42.82 -2.53
C GLN A 731 8.95 41.52 -3.00
N SER A 732 10.10 41.17 -2.43
CA SER A 732 10.80 39.90 -2.70
C SER A 732 10.04 38.71 -2.12
N ASN A 733 10.08 37.55 -2.82
CA ASN A 733 9.41 36.31 -2.35
C ASN A 733 10.16 35.64 -1.19
N GLU A 734 11.40 36.07 -0.90
CA GLU A 734 12.16 35.73 0.30
C GLU A 734 12.44 37.00 1.12
N PRO A 735 12.21 36.98 2.44
CA PRO A 735 12.73 38.01 3.32
C PRO A 735 14.24 37.85 3.51
N PHE A 736 14.94 38.95 3.73
CA PHE A 736 16.38 38.96 4.02
C PHE A 736 16.69 38.76 5.51
N GLY A 737 15.68 38.86 6.37
CA GLY A 737 15.75 38.64 7.81
C GLY A 737 14.36 38.70 8.45
N VAL A 738 14.29 38.60 9.77
CA VAL A 738 13.05 38.74 10.54
C VAL A 738 13.29 39.66 11.73
N LEU A 739 12.36 40.58 11.98
CA LEU A 739 12.30 41.36 13.21
C LEU A 739 11.26 40.72 14.14
N LEU A 740 11.68 40.28 15.32
CA LEU A 740 10.79 39.93 16.42
C LEU A 740 10.62 41.16 17.32
N VAL A 741 9.38 41.53 17.63
CA VAL A 741 9.04 42.48 18.69
C VAL A 741 8.16 41.74 19.71
N SER A 742 8.48 41.83 21.00
CA SER A 742 7.76 41.14 22.07
C SER A 742 7.61 42.00 23.32
N VAL A 743 6.63 41.68 24.16
CA VAL A 743 6.39 42.34 25.45
C VAL A 743 6.41 41.31 26.57
N ASP A 744 7.04 41.64 27.70
CA ASP A 744 7.25 40.69 28.81
C ASP A 744 6.06 40.58 29.76
N GLY A 745 5.82 39.36 30.27
CA GLY A 745 4.85 39.08 31.33
C GLY A 745 3.38 39.13 30.88
N TRP A 746 2.44 38.93 31.81
CA TRP A 746 1.01 38.80 31.49
C TRP A 746 0.28 40.12 31.15
N GLY A 747 0.98 41.27 31.22
CA GLY A 747 0.39 42.61 31.18
C GLY A 747 0.43 43.32 29.82
N GLY A 748 0.88 42.66 28.76
CA GLY A 748 0.90 43.17 27.40
C GLY A 748 0.13 42.25 26.46
N GLN A 749 -1.13 42.57 26.20
CA GLN A 749 -1.94 41.89 25.18
C GLN A 749 -1.55 42.42 23.80
N LEU A 750 -1.74 41.63 22.74
CA LEU A 750 -1.70 42.20 21.40
C LEU A 750 -2.84 43.22 21.28
N ALA A 751 -2.54 44.45 20.83
CA ALA A 751 -3.60 45.38 20.48
C ALA A 751 -4.47 44.73 19.39
N LYS A 752 -5.80 44.85 19.49
CA LYS A 752 -6.74 44.22 18.52
C LYS A 752 -6.64 44.87 17.14
N LEU A 753 -5.60 44.49 16.40
CA LEU A 753 -5.28 44.91 15.04
C LEU A 753 -5.87 43.91 14.04
N GLU A 754 -7.19 43.73 14.08
CA GLU A 754 -7.90 42.95 13.07
C GLU A 754 -7.61 43.52 11.66
N ALA A 755 -7.34 42.65 10.70
CA ALA A 755 -7.20 43.07 9.30
C ALA A 755 -8.59 43.43 8.74
N PRO A 756 -8.72 44.47 7.88
CA PRO A 756 -9.98 44.79 7.22
C PRO A 756 -10.53 43.58 6.46
N ALA A 757 -11.85 43.39 6.47
CA ALA A 757 -12.48 42.25 5.82
C ALA A 757 -12.16 42.20 4.32
N GLY A 758 -11.33 41.23 3.92
CA GLY A 758 -10.84 41.05 2.54
C GLY A 758 -9.40 41.47 2.29
N GLU A 759 -8.70 42.07 3.27
CA GLU A 759 -7.25 42.33 3.22
C GLU A 759 -6.48 41.23 3.97
N PRO A 760 -5.31 40.77 3.46
CA PRO A 760 -4.55 39.67 4.07
C PRO A 760 -3.70 40.08 5.29
N GLU A 761 -3.35 41.36 5.42
CA GLU A 761 -2.53 41.90 6.51
C GLU A 761 -3.16 43.23 6.98
N ASN A 762 -3.00 43.59 8.26
CA ASN A 762 -3.40 44.93 8.73
C ASN A 762 -2.42 45.99 8.15
N PRO A 763 -2.90 47.08 7.52
CA PRO A 763 -2.02 48.07 6.88
C PRO A 763 -0.96 48.71 7.79
N LEU A 764 -1.19 48.79 9.10
CA LEU A 764 -0.19 49.31 10.06
C LEU A 764 0.96 48.31 10.28
N LEU A 765 0.65 47.02 10.35
CA LEU A 765 1.65 45.96 10.49
C LEU A 765 2.53 45.86 9.23
N GLY A 766 1.93 45.98 8.04
CA GLY A 766 2.67 46.07 6.78
C GLY A 766 3.60 47.28 6.71
N GLN A 767 3.12 48.47 7.12
CA GLN A 767 3.94 49.70 7.19
C GLN A 767 5.12 49.56 8.16
N LEU A 768 4.93 48.94 9.32
CA LEU A 768 6.01 48.61 10.27
C LEU A 768 7.05 47.69 9.63
N SER A 769 6.62 46.64 8.91
CA SER A 769 7.52 45.71 8.22
C SER A 769 8.36 46.41 7.14
N SER A 770 7.75 47.23 6.28
CA SER A 770 8.48 47.98 5.24
C SER A 770 9.40 49.06 5.83
N PHE A 771 8.97 49.77 6.87
CA PHE A 771 9.83 50.76 7.56
C PHE A 771 11.07 50.09 8.18
N ALA A 772 10.88 49.00 8.93
CA ALA A 772 11.99 48.27 9.52
C ALA A 772 12.94 47.68 8.47
N SER A 773 12.40 47.21 7.34
CA SER A 773 13.20 46.75 6.21
C SER A 773 14.09 47.86 5.66
N GLN A 774 13.54 49.06 5.41
CA GLN A 774 14.27 50.19 4.85
C GLN A 774 15.35 50.74 5.81
N GLU A 775 15.07 50.86 7.10
CA GLU A 775 16.07 51.36 8.07
C GLU A 775 17.20 50.36 8.30
N ILE A 776 16.92 49.06 8.41
CA ILE A 776 17.98 48.03 8.56
C ILE A 776 18.91 48.04 7.35
N LEU A 777 18.39 48.21 6.13
CA LEU A 777 19.22 48.33 4.92
C LEU A 777 20.14 49.56 4.97
N LYS A 778 19.64 50.72 5.37
CA LYS A 778 20.47 51.94 5.54
C LYS A 778 21.60 51.76 6.56
N LEU A 779 21.29 51.08 7.68
CA LEU A 779 22.27 50.79 8.74
C LEU A 779 23.35 49.80 8.29
N LEU A 780 23.03 48.89 7.37
CA LEU A 780 23.99 47.97 6.74
C LEU A 780 24.84 48.65 5.64
N GLU A 781 24.28 49.58 4.86
CA GLU A 781 24.97 50.15 3.69
C GLU A 781 25.93 51.32 4.02
N SER A 782 25.74 51.98 5.17
CA SER A 782 26.45 53.22 5.48
C SER A 782 27.83 52.98 6.12
N ALA A 783 28.87 52.94 5.29
CA ALA A 783 30.19 53.39 5.71
C ALA A 783 30.21 54.93 5.69
N ILE A 784 30.43 55.56 6.86
CA ILE A 784 30.53 57.02 7.09
C ILE A 784 29.20 57.80 6.90
N ILE A 785 28.65 58.36 8.00
CA ILE A 785 28.50 59.83 8.22
C ILE A 785 28.50 60.09 9.73
N PRO A 786 29.46 60.84 10.28
CA PRO A 786 29.29 61.57 11.53
C PRO A 786 28.70 62.95 11.22
N ASP A 787 27.42 63.18 11.50
CA ASP A 787 27.00 64.52 11.92
C ASP A 787 25.67 64.49 12.69
N ALA A 788 25.71 65.03 13.91
CA ALA A 788 24.56 65.14 14.77
C ALA A 788 23.86 66.49 14.54
N THR A 789 22.90 66.53 13.62
CA THR A 789 21.87 67.58 13.62
C THR A 789 20.49 66.92 13.52
N GLY A 790 19.75 66.95 14.63
CA GLY A 790 18.48 66.25 14.74
C GLY A 790 17.31 67.06 14.17
N GLU A 791 16.56 66.45 13.25
CA GLU A 791 15.13 66.73 13.01
C GLU A 791 14.48 65.52 12.29
N HIS A 792 13.73 64.69 13.02
CA HIS A 792 13.01 63.54 12.44
C HIS A 792 11.63 63.98 11.90
N PRO A 793 11.25 63.66 10.64
CA PRO A 793 10.15 64.36 9.95
C PRO A 793 8.71 63.89 10.27
N TRP A 794 8.48 63.07 11.31
CA TRP A 794 7.19 62.38 11.51
C TRP A 794 6.36 62.80 12.74
N ILE A 795 6.80 63.79 13.54
CA ILE A 795 6.04 64.25 14.72
C ILE A 795 5.46 65.67 14.51
N LYS A 796 4.21 65.78 14.04
CA LYS A 796 3.26 66.84 14.44
C LYS A 796 1.80 66.34 14.43
N PRO A 797 0.93 66.78 15.39
CA PRO A 797 -0.44 66.26 15.50
C PRO A 797 -1.42 66.87 14.48
N ARG A 798 -2.53 66.16 14.23
CA ARG A 798 -3.60 66.61 13.34
C ARG A 798 -4.39 67.78 13.92
N HIS A 799 -4.46 68.90 13.20
CA HIS A 799 -5.67 69.74 13.16
C HIS A 799 -6.01 70.11 11.72
N ARG A 800 -7.28 69.90 11.33
CA ARG A 800 -7.80 70.13 9.98
C ARG A 800 -9.00 71.06 10.05
N THR A 801 -8.93 72.23 9.42
CA THR A 801 -10.09 73.08 9.13
C THR A 801 -10.11 73.52 7.66
N SER A 802 -10.97 72.82 6.90
CA SER A 802 -11.74 73.29 5.74
C SER A 802 -11.26 74.47 4.85
N SER A 803 -10.86 74.11 3.63
CA SER A 803 -11.42 74.59 2.35
C SER A 803 -11.40 76.08 1.95
N ARG A 804 -10.82 76.35 0.76
CA ARG A 804 -11.48 76.80 -0.50
C ARG A 804 -10.36 77.04 -1.55
N ARG A 805 -10.49 77.00 -2.88
CA ARG A 805 -11.41 76.53 -3.94
C ARG A 805 -11.12 77.45 -5.15
N ARG A 806 -11.05 76.90 -6.38
CA ARG A 806 -10.88 77.55 -7.72
C ARG A 806 -9.45 77.73 -8.24
N ALA A 807 -9.18 77.74 -9.55
CA ALA A 807 -9.81 77.07 -10.72
C ALA A 807 -9.07 77.47 -12.01
N ARG A 808 -8.80 76.53 -12.93
CA ARG A 808 -9.15 76.62 -14.39
C ARG A 808 -8.65 75.41 -15.20
N ARG A 809 -9.49 75.00 -16.15
CA ARG A 809 -9.29 74.07 -17.28
C ARG A 809 -9.59 74.89 -18.57
N PRO A 810 -9.51 74.34 -19.80
CA PRO A 810 -8.44 73.54 -20.43
C PRO A 810 -8.17 74.05 -21.88
N ARG A 811 -7.42 73.33 -22.71
CA ARG A 811 -7.65 73.31 -24.17
C ARG A 811 -7.27 71.95 -24.79
N LYS A 812 -8.13 71.45 -25.69
CA LYS A 812 -7.88 70.31 -26.58
C LYS A 812 -7.29 70.81 -27.90
N ALA A 813 -6.50 69.98 -28.57
CA ALA A 813 -6.41 69.93 -30.03
C ALA A 813 -6.03 68.50 -30.47
N SER A 814 -6.43 68.12 -31.69
CA SER A 814 -6.39 66.77 -32.26
C SER A 814 -5.61 66.75 -33.57
N SER A 815 -4.99 65.62 -33.94
CA SER A 815 -4.98 65.14 -35.34
C SER A 815 -4.36 63.75 -35.49
N ASN A 816 -4.93 62.96 -36.41
CA ASN A 816 -4.43 61.66 -36.90
C ASN A 816 -3.14 61.82 -37.75
N PHE A 817 -2.37 60.74 -37.97
CA PHE A 817 -2.30 60.04 -39.28
C PHE A 817 -1.38 58.80 -39.28
N ASP A 818 -1.71 57.82 -40.14
CA ASP A 818 -1.00 56.54 -40.33
C ASP A 818 0.24 56.58 -41.24
N ARG A 819 1.19 55.65 -41.03
CA ARG A 819 1.70 54.62 -41.99
C ARG A 819 3.04 54.02 -41.51
N ILE A 820 3.14 52.72 -41.21
CA ILE A 820 3.45 51.57 -42.12
C ILE A 820 4.87 51.60 -42.70
N PHE A 821 5.68 50.55 -42.42
CA PHE A 821 6.64 49.82 -43.29
C PHE A 821 7.63 48.99 -42.43
N THR A 822 8.12 47.78 -42.75
CA THR A 822 7.45 46.47 -43.02
C THR A 822 8.45 45.30 -42.80
N LYS A 823 7.98 44.11 -42.36
CA LYS A 823 8.68 42.80 -42.37
C LYS A 823 9.86 42.66 -41.36
N ARG A 824 10.08 41.49 -40.74
CA ARG A 824 9.88 40.12 -41.24
C ARG A 824 9.42 39.17 -40.14
#